data_AF-A0A814XZ54-F1
#
_entry.id   AF-A0A814XZ54-F1
#
_cell.length_a   1.000
_cell.length_b   1.000
_cell.length_c   1.000
_cell.angle_alpha   90.00
_cell.angle_beta   90.00
_cell.angle_gamma   90.00
#
_symmetry.space_group_name_H-M   'P 1'
#
loop_
_entity.id
_entity.type
_entity.pdbx_description
1 polymer ?
#
loop_
_entity_poly.entity_id
_entity_poly.type
_entity_poly.pdbx_seq_one_letter_code
_entity_poly.pdbx_strand_id
1 'polypeptide(L)'
;MFLLRSLTILIAISTVISIDVLVPISTTRPDSTFYPNIVHPRQPQRLKLSQKRPLHTNKFYTNPLLGPGSNPIITHPFVLFMNLESPYGISISCTEQLSFGPHIDSTRVKYFINVILKNIQVSATEFSTQKFEIIDVDDPGFSLTLKMYQENSQSSIIMPIVRGMAYVTFEYNSATPKISTTHAILSVNGQTSGRLTGKRFEIVLNNQQTWILYTLNGDITLEFRENQLFGTQSITNVLRLTKKQSDSYANSLLDTHVSVYPIGCQLKADVTDSKGAYTFIWERKGDLTKTLLHYTLAHHRQVMSSNSATGTPIQSQSSSKGPMIGYIGNVWIMIENSLSTMGFLAPRSPAPEYEDYIVAQLKKDITNGVNLAISDYYFTGKAFHKLALLCLLADYYRETSLREQCIKTLENAFDILITGKNANALRYDTTWSGFVSAAGLAPQQELADFGNSYYNDHHYHWGYYIQTGALIAHLDPSYIPKMKNWIEGLIRDSNNPSIQDTNFPQFRYFDWYSGHSWSQGLFESADGKDQESTSEEVNFHYGLALWGLATQSKTLEGLGRLMLAIAKRSIQTYFLMDNDNKVMPKEFIANKVTGIFFENKADYATWFGANPEFIHGIQMLPSTPITEEVRLPKFVQEEWSTIVGKIVGSAVGGWKSILYTNYAIINRGDAFNQLLTAPLDDGLTRTWALYWAATRPNTNNGTGTLPTPTTDPSSSTTSTAPVTTGGECTMPLDGSCTSLTSPGDAAAGLGMYYDPKCAQGGVGCNHIKPNCRLCAKDPAMINNPFVKCPACV
;
A
#
# COMPACT_ATOMS: atom_id res chain seq x y z
N MET A 1 5.99 -34.84 -20.08
CA MET A 1 5.53 -34.02 -21.23
C MET A 1 5.22 -32.56 -20.86
N PHE A 2 4.72 -32.26 -19.66
CA PHE A 2 4.52 -30.87 -19.19
C PHE A 2 5.81 -30.10 -18.87
N LEU A 3 6.87 -30.75 -18.34
CA LEU A 3 8.18 -30.11 -18.18
C LEU A 3 8.82 -29.71 -19.53
N LEU A 4 8.55 -30.46 -20.61
CA LEU A 4 9.05 -30.10 -21.94
C LEU A 4 8.34 -28.86 -22.51
N ARG A 5 7.05 -28.65 -22.19
CA ARG A 5 6.29 -27.46 -22.65
C ARG A 5 6.68 -26.18 -21.90
N SER A 6 7.00 -26.26 -20.61
CA SER A 6 7.61 -25.14 -19.86
C SER A 6 8.99 -24.77 -20.43
N LEU A 7 9.77 -25.76 -20.89
CA LEU A 7 11.04 -25.53 -21.57
C LEU A 7 10.86 -24.93 -22.97
N THR A 8 9.79 -25.27 -23.70
CA THR A 8 9.53 -24.73 -25.05
C THR A 8 9.12 -23.26 -25.03
N ILE A 9 8.52 -22.76 -23.93
CA ILE A 9 8.18 -21.34 -23.78
C ILE A 9 9.42 -20.51 -23.38
N LEU A 10 10.36 -21.09 -22.62
CA LEU A 10 11.70 -20.48 -22.47
C LEU A 10 12.43 -20.37 -23.83
N ILE A 11 12.19 -21.32 -24.75
CA ILE A 11 12.82 -21.32 -26.09
C ILE A 11 12.14 -20.33 -27.05
N ALA A 12 10.89 -19.90 -26.83
CA ALA A 12 10.27 -18.86 -27.66
C ALA A 12 10.77 -17.43 -27.35
N ILE A 13 11.64 -17.27 -26.35
CA ILE A 13 12.35 -16.01 -25.99
C ILE A 13 13.79 -16.03 -26.56
N SER A 14 14.19 -17.07 -27.30
CA SER A 14 15.59 -17.38 -27.64
C SER A 14 16.28 -16.49 -28.71
N THR A 15 15.93 -15.21 -28.81
CA THR A 15 16.77 -14.22 -29.52
C THR A 15 17.00 -12.93 -28.72
N VAL A 16 16.44 -12.80 -27.51
CA VAL A 16 16.64 -11.64 -26.62
C VAL A 16 17.19 -12.15 -25.29
N ILE A 17 18.33 -11.62 -24.86
CA ILE A 17 18.92 -11.94 -23.55
C ILE A 17 17.94 -11.44 -22.48
N SER A 18 17.43 -12.37 -21.66
CA SER A 18 16.58 -12.08 -20.50
C SER A 18 17.44 -11.97 -19.24
N ILE A 19 17.17 -11.00 -18.38
CA ILE A 19 17.90 -10.70 -17.15
C ILE A 19 17.03 -11.09 -15.95
N ASP A 20 17.53 -11.96 -15.07
CA ASP A 20 16.93 -12.25 -13.76
C ASP A 20 17.09 -11.02 -12.85
N VAL A 21 15.99 -10.47 -12.37
CA VAL A 21 15.98 -9.26 -11.53
C VAL A 21 15.87 -9.55 -10.04
N LEU A 22 15.79 -10.82 -9.62
CA LEU A 22 15.70 -11.25 -8.22
C LEU A 22 17.06 -11.60 -7.60
N VAL A 23 18.06 -10.76 -7.88
CA VAL A 23 19.44 -10.91 -7.40
C VAL A 23 19.74 -9.90 -6.29
N PRO A 24 20.56 -10.25 -5.27
CA PRO A 24 20.80 -9.33 -4.16
C PRO A 24 21.49 -8.05 -4.65
N ILE A 25 21.03 -6.90 -4.16
CA ILE A 25 21.72 -5.61 -4.38
C ILE A 25 23.05 -5.63 -3.63
N SER A 26 23.02 -6.11 -2.39
CA SER A 26 24.17 -6.39 -1.54
C SER A 26 23.74 -7.36 -0.45
N THR A 27 24.67 -8.16 0.05
CA THR A 27 24.47 -9.01 1.24
C THR A 27 25.22 -8.46 2.47
N THR A 28 25.86 -7.30 2.33
CA THR A 28 26.63 -6.66 3.40
C THR A 28 25.71 -6.25 4.53
N ARG A 29 26.04 -6.67 5.75
CA ARG A 29 25.32 -6.25 6.95
C ARG A 29 25.45 -4.73 7.14
N PRO A 30 24.38 -4.01 7.51
CA PRO A 30 24.49 -2.59 7.86
C PRO A 30 25.53 -2.35 8.96
N ASP A 31 26.41 -1.37 8.73
CA ASP A 31 27.47 -1.01 9.66
C ASP A 31 26.88 -0.36 10.92
N SER A 32 27.08 -1.02 12.07
CA SER A 32 26.55 -0.57 13.36
C SER A 32 27.13 0.76 13.85
N THR A 33 28.21 1.24 13.24
CA THR A 33 28.80 2.56 13.52
C THR A 33 27.91 3.69 13.00
N PHE A 34 27.30 3.50 11.83
CA PHE A 34 26.42 4.47 11.19
C PHE A 34 24.94 4.18 11.48
N TYR A 35 24.59 2.92 11.69
CA TYR A 35 23.25 2.45 12.00
C TYR A 35 23.26 1.64 13.30
N PRO A 36 23.32 2.29 14.48
CA PRO A 36 23.32 1.56 15.75
C PRO A 36 22.16 0.57 15.83
N ASN A 37 22.46 -0.66 16.24
CA ASN A 37 21.47 -1.72 16.34
C ASN A 37 20.47 -1.39 17.46
N ILE A 38 19.20 -1.69 17.22
CA ILE A 38 18.15 -1.68 18.24
C ILE A 38 17.42 -3.02 18.30
N VAL A 39 16.72 -3.22 19.41
CA VAL A 39 15.60 -4.17 19.50
C VAL A 39 14.33 -3.33 19.44
N HIS A 40 13.45 -3.62 18.47
CA HIS A 40 12.25 -2.84 18.25
C HIS A 40 11.33 -2.83 19.49
N PRO A 41 10.72 -1.69 19.88
CA PRO A 41 9.78 -1.67 21.00
C PRO A 41 8.53 -2.54 20.76
N ARG A 42 8.05 -2.60 19.52
CA ARG A 42 6.96 -3.51 19.10
C ARG A 42 7.49 -4.89 18.72
N GLN A 43 7.27 -5.89 19.56
CA GLN A 43 7.71 -7.28 19.35
C GLN A 43 6.65 -8.14 18.64
N PRO A 44 7.03 -9.12 17.80
CA PRO A 44 6.11 -10.08 17.20
C PRO A 44 5.65 -11.13 18.23
N GLN A 45 4.58 -10.83 18.97
CA GLN A 45 4.16 -11.56 20.19
C GLN A 45 3.84 -13.05 19.97
N ARG A 46 3.44 -13.44 18.76
CA ARG A 46 2.92 -14.79 18.45
C ARG A 46 3.83 -15.62 17.54
N LEU A 47 5.03 -15.14 17.25
CA LEU A 47 5.92 -15.76 16.28
C LEU A 47 6.78 -16.87 16.92
N LYS A 48 6.80 -18.05 16.29
CA LYS A 48 7.60 -19.23 16.66
C LYS A 48 8.20 -19.89 15.43
N LEU A 49 9.14 -19.21 14.79
CA LEU A 49 9.85 -19.77 13.65
C LEU A 49 10.90 -20.80 14.10
N SER A 50 11.07 -21.85 13.29
CA SER A 50 12.13 -22.85 13.46
C SER A 50 13.51 -22.29 13.14
N GLN A 51 13.59 -21.27 12.30
CA GLN A 51 14.82 -20.59 11.88
C GLN A 51 14.66 -19.08 11.92
N LYS A 52 15.71 -18.37 12.34
CA LYS A 52 15.73 -16.90 12.30
C LYS A 52 15.81 -16.45 10.84
N ARG A 53 14.96 -15.49 10.48
CA ARG A 53 14.92 -14.86 9.16
C ARG A 53 14.45 -13.40 9.29
N PRO A 54 14.70 -12.54 8.30
CA PRO A 54 14.08 -11.23 8.24
C PRO A 54 12.55 -11.31 8.24
N LEU A 55 11.89 -10.41 8.96
CA LEU A 55 10.44 -10.43 9.14
C LEU A 55 9.76 -9.28 8.40
N HIS A 56 8.63 -9.59 7.80
CA HIS A 56 7.79 -8.62 7.12
C HIS A 56 6.96 -7.78 8.10
N THR A 57 6.78 -6.50 7.74
CA THR A 57 6.00 -5.52 8.53
C THR A 57 4.74 -5.03 7.80
N ASN A 58 4.71 -5.06 6.46
CA ASN A 58 3.66 -4.45 5.64
C ASN A 58 2.91 -5.49 4.78
N LYS A 59 2.67 -6.69 5.34
CA LYS A 59 1.95 -7.77 4.66
C LYS A 59 0.58 -8.00 5.31
N PHE A 60 -0.34 -8.61 4.57
CA PHE A 60 -1.73 -8.86 4.99
C PHE A 60 -1.88 -9.67 6.28
N TYR A 61 -0.81 -10.36 6.67
CA TYR A 61 -0.76 -11.21 7.86
C TYR A 61 -0.09 -10.56 9.07
N THR A 62 0.22 -9.27 9.04
CA THR A 62 0.92 -8.66 10.18
C THR A 62 0.05 -8.55 11.43
N ASN A 63 -1.27 -8.33 11.30
CA ASN A 63 -2.20 -8.23 12.44
C ASN A 63 -2.01 -9.30 13.54
N PRO A 64 -2.07 -10.62 13.25
CA PRO A 64 -1.88 -11.68 14.25
C PRO A 64 -0.48 -11.73 14.88
N LEU A 65 0.53 -11.06 14.31
CA LEU A 65 1.86 -10.96 14.91
C LEU A 65 1.91 -9.91 16.02
N LEU A 66 1.00 -8.94 16.01
CA LEU A 66 1.08 -7.73 16.84
C LEU A 66 0.18 -7.77 18.08
N GLY A 67 -0.87 -8.58 18.05
CA GLY A 67 -1.90 -8.59 19.10
C GLY A 67 -2.60 -9.94 19.28
N PRO A 68 -3.82 -9.95 19.84
CA PRO A 68 -4.55 -11.18 20.16
C PRO A 68 -5.16 -11.88 18.93
N GLY A 69 -4.93 -11.38 17.72
CA GLY A 69 -5.43 -11.98 16.47
C GLY A 69 -6.92 -11.72 16.20
N SER A 70 -7.55 -10.79 16.91
CA SER A 70 -8.95 -10.39 16.70
C SER A 70 -9.16 -9.53 15.45
N ASN A 71 -8.10 -8.84 14.99
CA ASN A 71 -8.12 -8.10 13.73
C ASN A 71 -7.91 -9.04 12.54
N PRO A 72 -8.49 -8.72 11.37
CA PRO A 72 -8.58 -9.67 10.27
C PRO A 72 -7.24 -9.92 9.55
N ILE A 73 -7.11 -11.13 9.03
CA ILE A 73 -6.19 -11.52 7.97
C ILE A 73 -7.02 -11.59 6.69
N ILE A 74 -6.78 -10.67 5.77
CA ILE A 74 -7.58 -10.54 4.54
C ILE A 74 -6.83 -11.25 3.42
N THR A 75 -7.31 -12.43 3.01
CA THR A 75 -6.64 -13.22 1.95
C THR A 75 -7.18 -12.96 0.56
N HIS A 76 -8.44 -12.48 0.50
CA HIS A 76 -9.31 -12.44 -0.67
C HIS A 76 -9.54 -13.85 -1.29
N PRO A 77 -10.79 -14.35 -1.36
CA PRO A 77 -12.04 -13.74 -0.88
C PRO A 77 -12.28 -13.95 0.62
N PHE A 78 -11.48 -14.79 1.29
CA PHE A 78 -11.70 -15.10 2.71
C PHE A 78 -11.08 -14.05 3.62
N VAL A 79 -11.80 -13.72 4.69
CA VAL A 79 -11.30 -12.93 5.81
C VAL A 79 -11.29 -13.79 7.06
N LEU A 80 -10.14 -13.89 7.73
CA LEU A 80 -9.93 -14.78 8.88
C LEU A 80 -9.61 -13.97 10.13
N PHE A 81 -10.11 -14.38 11.29
CA PHE A 81 -9.75 -13.77 12.57
C PHE A 81 -9.99 -14.74 13.73
N MET A 82 -9.18 -14.60 14.78
CA MET A 82 -9.22 -15.49 15.94
C MET A 82 -10.41 -15.20 16.82
N ASN A 83 -11.06 -16.25 17.34
CA ASN A 83 -12.14 -16.12 18.29
C ASN A 83 -11.57 -15.85 19.69
N LEU A 84 -11.92 -14.70 20.29
CA LEU A 84 -11.53 -14.34 21.66
C LEU A 84 -12.33 -15.11 22.72
N GLU A 85 -13.47 -15.68 22.32
CA GLU A 85 -14.41 -16.42 23.18
C GLU A 85 -14.76 -17.77 22.53
N SER A 86 -15.37 -18.66 23.32
CA SER A 86 -15.82 -19.96 22.82
C SER A 86 -16.82 -19.80 21.65
N PRO A 87 -16.71 -20.59 20.57
CA PRO A 87 -15.72 -21.64 20.34
C PRO A 87 -14.34 -21.08 20.00
N TYR A 88 -13.32 -21.43 20.80
CA TYR A 88 -11.94 -21.01 20.56
C TYR A 88 -11.41 -21.64 19.27
N GLY A 89 -10.87 -20.82 18.38
CA GLY A 89 -10.54 -21.23 17.03
C GLY A 89 -10.53 -20.02 16.10
N ILE A 90 -10.94 -20.22 14.85
CA ILE A 90 -10.94 -19.17 13.85
C ILE A 90 -12.33 -18.94 13.27
N SER A 91 -12.68 -17.69 13.03
CA SER A 91 -13.84 -17.28 12.24
C SER A 91 -13.42 -17.00 10.80
N ILE A 92 -14.30 -17.36 9.88
CA ILE A 92 -14.13 -17.19 8.44
C ILE A 92 -15.31 -16.36 7.93
N SER A 93 -14.98 -15.27 7.25
CA SER A 93 -15.92 -14.48 6.47
C SER A 93 -15.70 -14.71 4.98
N CYS A 94 -16.80 -14.83 4.25
CA CYS A 94 -16.83 -14.76 2.78
C CYS A 94 -18.17 -14.14 2.38
N THR A 95 -18.22 -12.82 2.49
CA THR A 95 -19.39 -12.00 2.20
C THR A 95 -19.22 -11.32 0.84
N GLU A 96 -20.32 -11.12 0.15
CA GLU A 96 -20.38 -10.34 -1.09
C GLU A 96 -21.11 -9.00 -0.85
N GLN A 97 -21.41 -8.72 0.41
CA GLN A 97 -22.15 -7.54 0.83
C GLN A 97 -21.19 -6.39 1.13
N LEU A 98 -21.34 -5.32 0.38
CA LEU A 98 -20.73 -4.03 0.68
C LEU A 98 -21.70 -3.17 1.49
N SER A 99 -21.17 -2.44 2.45
CA SER A 99 -21.84 -1.32 3.09
C SER A 99 -21.26 -0.02 2.54
N PHE A 100 -22.13 0.95 2.27
CA PHE A 100 -21.74 2.25 1.75
C PHE A 100 -21.89 3.31 2.82
N GLY A 101 -20.92 4.23 2.86
CA GLY A 101 -20.93 5.39 3.73
C GLY A 101 -21.96 6.44 3.28
N PRO A 102 -22.03 7.58 4.00
CA PRO A 102 -22.94 8.65 3.65
C PRO A 102 -22.67 9.18 2.23
N HIS A 103 -23.74 9.65 1.59
CA HIS A 103 -23.65 10.35 0.31
C HIS A 103 -22.90 11.67 0.47
N ILE A 104 -21.90 11.90 -0.39
CA ILE A 104 -21.26 13.21 -0.55
C ILE A 104 -22.19 14.11 -1.38
N ASP A 105 -22.80 13.52 -2.41
CA ASP A 105 -23.82 14.13 -3.27
C ASP A 105 -24.70 13.05 -3.90
N SER A 106 -25.56 13.42 -4.84
CA SER A 106 -26.51 12.50 -5.51
C SER A 106 -25.85 11.38 -6.32
N THR A 107 -24.55 11.45 -6.57
CA THR A 107 -23.80 10.50 -7.43
C THR A 107 -22.66 9.79 -6.71
N ARG A 108 -22.25 10.26 -5.52
CA ARG A 108 -21.03 9.81 -4.83
C ARG A 108 -21.29 9.42 -3.38
N VAL A 109 -20.65 8.35 -2.93
CA VAL A 109 -20.62 7.91 -1.53
C VAL A 109 -19.22 8.08 -0.94
N LYS A 110 -19.13 8.35 0.36
CA LYS A 110 -17.87 8.63 1.04
C LYS A 110 -16.93 7.43 1.12
N TYR A 111 -17.47 6.26 1.41
CA TYR A 111 -16.69 5.03 1.48
C TYR A 111 -17.53 3.85 1.05
N PHE A 112 -16.87 2.75 0.72
CA PHE A 112 -17.47 1.43 0.76
C PHE A 112 -16.60 0.51 1.62
N ILE A 113 -17.23 -0.43 2.32
CA ILE A 113 -16.54 -1.40 3.18
C ILE A 113 -17.18 -2.77 3.03
N ASN A 114 -16.36 -3.81 2.97
CA ASN A 114 -16.85 -5.17 3.00
C ASN A 114 -17.31 -5.56 4.41
N VAL A 115 -18.54 -6.07 4.52
CA VAL A 115 -19.12 -6.47 5.80
C VAL A 115 -18.47 -7.76 6.27
N ILE A 116 -17.76 -7.74 7.39
CA ILE A 116 -17.13 -8.94 7.97
C ILE A 116 -18.10 -9.62 8.95
N LEU A 117 -18.51 -10.84 8.63
CA LEU A 117 -19.35 -11.70 9.47
C LEU A 117 -18.65 -13.01 9.82
N LYS A 118 -18.96 -13.58 10.98
CA LYS A 118 -18.52 -14.92 11.40
C LYS A 118 -19.34 -16.01 10.69
N ASN A 119 -19.20 -16.12 9.36
CA ASN A 119 -20.03 -17.01 8.55
C ASN A 119 -19.87 -18.48 8.96
N ILE A 120 -18.62 -18.94 9.10
CA ILE A 120 -18.28 -20.26 9.63
C ILE A 120 -17.15 -20.09 10.65
N GLN A 121 -17.22 -20.84 11.74
CA GLN A 121 -16.20 -20.93 12.76
C GLN A 121 -15.66 -22.36 12.79
N VAL A 122 -14.35 -22.50 12.79
CA VAL A 122 -13.65 -23.79 12.83
C VAL A 122 -12.83 -23.87 14.11
N SER A 123 -13.04 -24.96 14.85
CA SER A 123 -12.51 -25.19 16.18
C SER A 123 -12.27 -26.69 16.40
N ALA A 124 -11.83 -27.05 17.60
CA ALA A 124 -11.79 -28.41 18.09
C ALA A 124 -12.49 -28.49 19.45
N THR A 125 -13.14 -29.62 19.75
CA THR A 125 -13.83 -29.83 21.03
C THR A 125 -12.88 -29.67 22.23
N GLU A 126 -11.61 -30.01 22.04
CA GLU A 126 -10.56 -29.93 23.06
C GLU A 126 -10.12 -28.49 23.35
N PHE A 127 -10.43 -27.51 22.48
CA PHE A 127 -9.96 -26.13 22.64
C PHE A 127 -10.78 -25.39 23.70
N SER A 128 -10.18 -25.19 24.87
CA SER A 128 -10.79 -24.51 26.03
C SER A 128 -10.27 -23.08 26.25
N THR A 129 -9.24 -22.65 25.51
CA THR A 129 -8.71 -21.28 25.55
C THR A 129 -8.23 -20.86 24.16
N GLN A 130 -8.08 -19.55 23.93
CA GLN A 130 -7.48 -19.05 22.70
C GLN A 130 -5.96 -19.21 22.75
N LYS A 131 -5.42 -20.21 22.06
CA LYS A 131 -3.98 -20.44 21.92
C LYS A 131 -3.62 -20.65 20.46
N PHE A 132 -2.74 -19.78 19.96
CA PHE A 132 -2.20 -19.88 18.62
C PHE A 132 -0.80 -19.28 18.52
N GLU A 133 -0.05 -19.76 17.53
CA GLU A 133 1.28 -19.30 17.17
C GLU A 133 1.40 -19.22 15.64
N ILE A 134 2.20 -18.28 15.14
CA ILE A 134 2.63 -18.22 13.75
C ILE A 134 3.94 -19.00 13.65
N ILE A 135 3.92 -20.10 12.91
CA ILE A 135 5.02 -21.07 12.86
C ILE A 135 5.83 -20.99 11.57
N ASP A 136 5.30 -20.32 10.54
CA ASP A 136 6.01 -20.06 9.29
C ASP A 136 5.45 -18.82 8.57
N VAL A 137 6.30 -18.21 7.74
CA VAL A 137 5.97 -17.13 6.78
C VAL A 137 6.89 -17.30 5.59
N ASP A 138 6.43 -17.03 4.37
CA ASP A 138 7.31 -17.12 3.19
C ASP A 138 8.14 -15.84 2.97
N ASP A 139 9.19 -15.96 2.14
CA ASP A 139 10.04 -14.82 1.80
C ASP A 139 9.31 -13.75 0.98
N PRO A 140 8.55 -14.07 -0.09
CA PRO A 140 7.98 -13.02 -0.92
C PRO A 140 6.70 -12.39 -0.34
N GLY A 141 6.16 -12.94 0.76
CA GLY A 141 5.02 -12.40 1.51
C GLY A 141 3.64 -12.84 0.99
N PHE A 142 3.52 -14.02 0.38
CA PHE A 142 2.23 -14.58 -0.08
C PHE A 142 1.51 -15.39 1.00
N SER A 143 2.23 -15.83 2.04
CA SER A 143 1.68 -16.78 3.00
C SER A 143 2.18 -16.63 4.43
N LEU A 144 1.33 -17.07 5.36
CA LEU A 144 1.69 -17.41 6.72
C LEU A 144 1.19 -18.83 7.04
N THR A 145 1.81 -19.50 8.00
CA THR A 145 1.26 -20.72 8.62
C THR A 145 0.96 -20.48 10.09
N LEU A 146 -0.31 -20.64 10.46
CA LEU A 146 -0.80 -20.49 11.82
C LEU A 146 -1.07 -21.87 12.43
N LYS A 147 -0.71 -22.05 13.71
CA LYS A 147 -1.05 -23.23 14.51
C LYS A 147 -1.93 -22.85 15.68
N MET A 148 -3.15 -23.38 15.74
CA MET A 148 -4.02 -23.35 16.92
C MET A 148 -3.82 -24.65 17.70
N TYR A 149 -3.85 -24.60 19.03
CA TYR A 149 -3.61 -25.79 19.85
C TYR A 149 -4.28 -25.69 21.22
N GLN A 150 -4.43 -26.85 21.87
CA GLN A 150 -4.77 -26.90 23.29
C GLN A 150 -3.50 -27.11 24.12
N GLU A 151 -3.28 -26.26 25.13
CA GLU A 151 -2.17 -26.45 26.07
C GLU A 151 -2.29 -27.80 26.80
N ASN A 152 -1.14 -28.43 27.05
CA ASN A 152 -1.04 -29.75 27.68
C ASN A 152 -1.79 -30.86 26.93
N SER A 153 -1.98 -30.70 25.62
CA SER A 153 -2.60 -31.69 24.72
C SER A 153 -1.83 -31.77 23.40
N GLN A 154 -1.99 -32.89 22.69
CA GLN A 154 -1.51 -33.03 21.31
C GLN A 154 -2.47 -32.43 20.27
N SER A 155 -3.67 -32.03 20.71
CA SER A 155 -4.72 -31.48 19.87
C SER A 155 -4.28 -30.17 19.24
N SER A 156 -4.19 -30.14 17.90
CA SER A 156 -3.85 -28.92 17.17
C SER A 156 -4.47 -28.88 15.79
N ILE A 157 -4.54 -27.67 15.23
CA ILE A 157 -4.96 -27.39 13.87
C ILE A 157 -3.90 -26.49 13.25
N ILE A 158 -3.27 -26.92 12.17
CA ILE A 158 -2.33 -26.11 11.37
C ILE A 158 -3.06 -25.56 10.15
N MET A 159 -2.85 -24.29 9.86
CA MET A 159 -3.51 -23.56 8.78
C MET A 159 -2.49 -22.86 7.91
N PRO A 160 -2.18 -23.38 6.71
CA PRO A 160 -1.53 -22.58 5.68
C PRO A 160 -2.52 -21.54 5.16
N ILE A 161 -2.17 -20.26 5.27
CA ILE A 161 -2.99 -19.13 4.86
C ILE A 161 -2.26 -18.43 3.72
N VAL A 162 -2.84 -18.48 2.52
CA VAL A 162 -2.22 -17.98 1.29
C VAL A 162 -3.16 -16.98 0.62
N ARG A 163 -2.63 -15.84 0.14
CA ARG A 163 -3.37 -14.88 -0.70
C ARG A 163 -4.12 -15.59 -1.82
N GLY A 164 -5.40 -15.30 -2.04
CA GLY A 164 -6.16 -15.86 -3.17
C GLY A 164 -6.65 -17.30 -3.03
N MET A 165 -6.42 -17.96 -1.89
CA MET A 165 -6.77 -19.38 -1.73
C MET A 165 -8.25 -19.65 -2.03
N ALA A 166 -8.53 -20.72 -2.80
CA ALA A 166 -9.91 -21.09 -3.16
C ALA A 166 -10.66 -21.85 -2.04
N TYR A 167 -9.91 -22.34 -1.05
CA TYR A 167 -10.43 -23.04 0.13
C TYR A 167 -9.59 -22.67 1.34
N VAL A 168 -10.23 -22.50 2.48
CA VAL A 168 -9.55 -22.46 3.77
C VAL A 168 -9.18 -23.88 4.18
N THR A 169 -7.93 -24.10 4.58
CA THR A 169 -7.37 -25.44 4.85
C THR A 169 -7.01 -25.60 6.33
N PHE A 170 -7.35 -26.75 6.89
CA PHE A 170 -7.17 -27.11 8.30
C PHE A 170 -6.53 -28.49 8.40
N GLU A 171 -5.28 -28.56 8.82
CA GLU A 171 -4.60 -29.81 9.13
C GLU A 171 -4.80 -30.15 10.61
N TYR A 172 -5.80 -30.99 10.89
CA TYR A 172 -6.10 -31.49 12.22
C TYR A 172 -5.07 -32.54 12.65
N ASN A 173 -4.61 -32.46 13.89
CA ASN A 173 -3.77 -33.47 14.54
C ASN A 173 -4.34 -33.83 15.91
N SER A 174 -4.77 -35.08 16.08
CA SER A 174 -5.35 -35.61 17.32
C SER A 174 -6.42 -34.71 17.95
N ALA A 175 -7.27 -34.09 17.12
CA ALA A 175 -8.27 -33.12 17.56
C ALA A 175 -9.65 -33.44 16.97
N THR A 176 -10.72 -33.19 17.72
CA THR A 176 -12.10 -33.49 17.33
C THR A 176 -12.73 -32.27 16.66
N PRO A 177 -13.07 -32.31 15.35
CA PRO A 177 -13.59 -31.13 14.64
C PRO A 177 -14.84 -30.55 15.30
N LYS A 178 -14.88 -29.24 15.46
CA LYS A 178 -16.07 -28.50 15.85
C LYS A 178 -16.31 -27.38 14.86
N ILE A 179 -17.42 -27.44 14.13
CA ILE A 179 -17.84 -26.43 13.18
C ILE A 179 -19.04 -25.69 13.77
N SER A 180 -18.96 -24.37 13.83
CA SER A 180 -20.00 -23.52 14.40
C SER A 180 -20.27 -22.33 13.47
N THR A 181 -21.32 -21.59 13.73
CA THR A 181 -21.69 -20.41 12.95
C THR A 181 -22.56 -19.49 13.78
N THR A 182 -22.55 -18.19 13.48
CA THR A 182 -23.53 -17.23 14.03
C THR A 182 -24.86 -17.24 13.28
N HIS A 183 -24.94 -17.99 12.18
CA HIS A 183 -26.13 -18.19 11.36
C HIS A 183 -26.83 -19.48 11.77
N ALA A 184 -28.10 -19.67 11.41
CA ALA A 184 -28.76 -20.98 11.60
C ALA A 184 -28.34 -21.94 10.49
N ILE A 185 -27.91 -23.15 10.84
CA ILE A 185 -27.72 -24.27 9.93
C ILE A 185 -29.09 -24.85 9.62
N LEU A 186 -29.53 -24.68 8.38
CA LEU A 186 -30.81 -25.17 7.89
C LEU A 186 -30.75 -26.67 7.57
N SER A 187 -29.64 -27.13 6.99
CA SER A 187 -29.40 -28.56 6.76
C SER A 187 -27.92 -28.84 6.50
N VAL A 188 -27.54 -30.10 6.68
CA VAL A 188 -26.26 -30.66 6.23
C VAL A 188 -26.55 -31.85 5.32
N ASN A 189 -26.14 -31.79 4.05
CA ASN A 189 -26.50 -32.78 3.03
C ASN A 189 -28.01 -33.09 3.00
N GLY A 190 -28.85 -32.08 3.20
CA GLY A 190 -30.31 -32.20 3.25
C GLY A 190 -30.89 -32.76 4.56
N GLN A 191 -30.06 -33.14 5.54
CA GLN A 191 -30.50 -33.58 6.87
C GLN A 191 -30.50 -32.42 7.86
N THR A 192 -31.48 -32.40 8.77
CA THR A 192 -31.63 -31.32 9.77
C THR A 192 -31.22 -31.72 11.18
N SER A 193 -30.88 -32.99 11.41
CA SER A 193 -30.48 -33.53 12.71
C SER A 193 -29.74 -34.86 12.56
N GLY A 194 -29.09 -35.32 13.63
CA GLY A 194 -28.47 -36.64 13.69
C GLY A 194 -27.00 -36.67 13.26
N ARG A 195 -26.50 -37.86 12.95
CA ARG A 195 -25.11 -38.10 12.55
C ARG A 195 -25.01 -38.28 11.04
N LEU A 196 -23.99 -37.66 10.43
CA LEU A 196 -23.65 -37.82 9.03
C LEU A 196 -22.21 -38.30 8.92
N THR A 197 -21.99 -39.36 8.15
CA THR A 197 -20.66 -39.89 7.84
C THR A 197 -20.35 -39.68 6.38
N GLY A 198 -19.15 -39.19 6.07
CA GLY A 198 -18.70 -39.04 4.70
C GLY A 198 -17.47 -38.14 4.56
N LYS A 199 -17.17 -37.76 3.31
CA LYS A 199 -16.03 -36.90 2.95
C LYS A 199 -16.41 -35.51 2.48
N ARG A 200 -17.70 -35.25 2.31
CA ARG A 200 -18.25 -34.01 1.73
C ARG A 200 -19.55 -33.66 2.43
N PHE A 201 -19.61 -32.44 2.97
CA PHE A 201 -20.76 -31.94 3.72
C PHE A 201 -21.16 -30.56 3.19
N GLU A 202 -22.34 -30.47 2.59
CA GLU A 202 -22.97 -29.21 2.20
C GLU A 202 -23.75 -28.65 3.38
N ILE A 203 -23.27 -27.56 3.95
CA ILE A 203 -23.84 -26.87 5.11
C ILE A 203 -24.64 -25.67 4.60
N VAL A 204 -25.96 -25.76 4.64
CA VAL A 204 -26.88 -24.71 4.19
C VAL A 204 -27.19 -23.79 5.38
N LEU A 205 -26.99 -22.49 5.21
CA LEU A 205 -27.20 -21.49 6.26
C LEU A 205 -28.43 -20.61 5.96
N ASN A 206 -29.03 -20.01 6.99
CA ASN A 206 -30.19 -19.11 6.85
C ASN A 206 -29.86 -17.73 6.26
N ASN A 207 -28.59 -17.43 6.00
CA ASN A 207 -28.14 -16.23 5.30
C ASN A 207 -28.00 -16.45 3.77
N GLN A 208 -28.65 -17.51 3.24
CA GLN A 208 -28.64 -17.91 1.82
C GLN A 208 -27.27 -18.41 1.31
N GLN A 209 -26.26 -18.56 2.19
CA GLN A 209 -25.01 -19.19 1.82
C GLN A 209 -25.09 -20.71 2.00
N THR A 210 -24.43 -21.44 1.11
CA THR A 210 -24.10 -22.85 1.33
C THR A 210 -22.60 -23.00 1.33
N TRP A 211 -22.07 -23.70 2.33
CA TRP A 211 -20.65 -24.00 2.48
C TRP A 211 -20.41 -25.48 2.20
N ILE A 212 -19.26 -25.81 1.63
CA ILE A 212 -18.85 -27.21 1.41
C ILE A 212 -17.62 -27.49 2.27
N LEU A 213 -17.76 -28.44 3.18
CA LEU A 213 -16.66 -28.99 3.98
C LEU A 213 -16.22 -30.32 3.37
N TYR A 214 -14.93 -30.45 3.10
CA TYR A 214 -14.30 -31.64 2.56
C TYR A 214 -13.33 -32.26 3.56
N THR A 215 -13.19 -33.58 3.49
CA THR A 215 -12.13 -34.35 4.15
C THR A 215 -11.22 -34.94 3.09
N LEU A 216 -9.90 -34.90 3.30
CA LEU A 216 -8.96 -35.47 2.33
C LEU A 216 -8.66 -36.96 2.61
N ASN A 217 -8.60 -37.36 3.88
CA ASN A 217 -8.22 -38.72 4.29
C ASN A 217 -9.37 -39.46 4.95
N GLY A 218 -10.11 -40.26 4.18
CA GLY A 218 -11.18 -41.09 4.72
C GLY A 218 -12.41 -40.31 5.20
N ASP A 219 -13.43 -41.04 5.60
CA ASP A 219 -14.69 -40.47 6.07
C ASP A 219 -14.54 -39.97 7.50
N ILE A 220 -15.26 -38.88 7.83
CA ILE A 220 -15.48 -38.48 9.23
C ILE A 220 -16.97 -38.55 9.53
N THR A 221 -17.30 -38.65 10.82
CA THR A 221 -18.69 -38.55 11.29
C THR A 221 -18.88 -37.24 12.04
N LEU A 222 -19.85 -36.45 11.60
CA LEU A 222 -20.28 -35.22 12.25
C LEU A 222 -21.68 -35.41 12.83
N GLU A 223 -21.88 -34.95 14.06
CA GLU A 223 -23.17 -34.94 14.74
C GLU A 223 -23.70 -33.52 14.85
N PHE A 224 -24.94 -33.33 14.40
CA PHE A 224 -25.66 -32.06 14.52
C PHE A 224 -26.16 -31.87 15.96
N ARG A 225 -25.68 -30.83 16.65
CA ARG A 225 -26.09 -30.48 18.01
C ARG A 225 -26.16 -28.97 18.15
N GLU A 226 -27.26 -28.44 18.67
CA GLU A 226 -27.38 -27.02 19.07
C GLU A 226 -26.88 -26.03 17.99
N ASN A 227 -27.29 -26.22 16.74
CA ASN A 227 -26.86 -25.36 15.61
C ASN A 227 -25.33 -25.39 15.32
N GLN A 228 -24.68 -26.50 15.66
CA GLN A 228 -23.25 -26.77 15.46
C GLN A 228 -23.04 -28.20 14.96
N LEU A 229 -21.85 -28.47 14.42
CA LEU A 229 -21.43 -29.80 13.99
C LEU A 229 -20.23 -30.26 14.81
N PHE A 230 -20.38 -31.39 15.49
CA PHE A 230 -19.35 -32.00 16.31
C PHE A 230 -18.83 -33.27 15.68
N GLY A 231 -17.52 -33.41 15.53
CA GLY A 231 -16.89 -34.68 15.27
C GLY A 231 -17.20 -35.67 16.39
N THR A 232 -17.44 -36.93 16.05
CA THR A 232 -17.68 -37.97 17.07
C THR A 232 -16.40 -38.56 17.66
N GLN A 233 -15.25 -38.23 17.09
CA GLN A 233 -13.93 -38.70 17.50
C GLN A 233 -12.84 -37.71 17.09
N SER A 234 -11.67 -37.80 17.72
CA SER A 234 -10.48 -37.07 17.29
C SER A 234 -9.97 -37.60 15.95
N ILE A 235 -9.39 -36.72 15.15
CA ILE A 235 -8.86 -37.05 13.83
C ILE A 235 -7.45 -36.50 13.63
N THR A 236 -6.71 -37.18 12.74
CA THR A 236 -5.54 -36.62 12.07
C THR A 236 -5.82 -36.62 10.58
N ASN A 237 -6.25 -35.47 10.07
CA ASN A 237 -6.81 -35.32 8.72
C ASN A 237 -6.66 -33.88 8.23
N VAL A 238 -6.80 -33.67 6.92
CA VAL A 238 -6.94 -32.34 6.34
C VAL A 238 -8.40 -32.09 6.01
N LEU A 239 -8.96 -31.04 6.60
CA LEU A 239 -10.27 -30.53 6.25
C LEU A 239 -10.12 -29.27 5.40
N ARG A 240 -10.99 -29.11 4.40
CA ARG A 240 -11.00 -27.92 3.54
C ARG A 240 -12.40 -27.37 3.40
N LEU A 241 -12.52 -26.06 3.45
CA LEU A 241 -13.81 -25.37 3.47
C LEU A 241 -13.86 -24.30 2.36
N THR A 242 -14.97 -24.25 1.62
CA THR A 242 -15.22 -23.19 0.63
C THR A 242 -16.71 -22.87 0.51
N LYS A 243 -17.03 -21.73 -0.10
CA LYS A 243 -18.41 -21.33 -0.41
C LYS A 243 -18.86 -22.04 -1.70
N LYS A 244 -20.03 -22.70 -1.64
CA LYS A 244 -20.67 -23.36 -2.79
C LYS A 244 -21.03 -22.32 -3.86
N GLN A 245 -20.83 -22.69 -5.12
CA GLN A 245 -21.18 -21.87 -6.28
C GLN A 245 -22.64 -22.11 -6.69
N SER A 246 -23.28 -21.14 -7.35
CA SER A 246 -24.61 -21.34 -7.93
C SER A 246 -24.58 -22.28 -9.14
N ASP A 247 -23.48 -22.26 -9.90
CA ASP A 247 -23.28 -23.10 -11.08
C ASP A 247 -22.82 -24.52 -10.71
N SER A 248 -23.48 -25.55 -11.26
CA SER A 248 -23.17 -26.95 -10.95
C SER A 248 -21.81 -27.40 -11.49
N TYR A 249 -21.40 -26.89 -12.65
CA TYR A 249 -20.10 -27.22 -13.24
C TYR A 249 -18.96 -26.61 -12.41
N ALA A 250 -19.11 -25.37 -11.93
CA ALA A 250 -18.21 -24.73 -10.98
C ALA A 250 -18.04 -25.56 -9.70
N ASN A 251 -19.13 -26.12 -9.16
CA ASN A 251 -19.06 -27.02 -8.00
C ASN A 251 -18.32 -28.33 -8.33
N SER A 252 -18.49 -28.91 -9.53
CA SER A 252 -17.74 -30.10 -9.95
C SER A 252 -16.23 -29.83 -10.06
N LEU A 253 -15.83 -28.61 -10.45
CA LEU A 253 -14.45 -28.17 -10.45
C LEU A 253 -13.92 -28.01 -9.01
N LEU A 254 -14.74 -27.49 -8.08
CA LEU A 254 -14.36 -27.46 -6.67
C LEU A 254 -14.07 -28.90 -6.15
N ASP A 255 -14.97 -29.84 -6.41
CA ASP A 255 -14.80 -31.24 -6.00
C ASP A 255 -13.53 -31.88 -6.63
N THR A 256 -13.23 -31.55 -7.88
CA THR A 256 -12.08 -32.11 -8.63
C THR A 256 -10.72 -31.62 -8.11
N HIS A 257 -10.65 -30.38 -7.63
CA HIS A 257 -9.40 -29.70 -7.29
C HIS A 257 -9.17 -29.55 -5.77
N VAL A 258 -10.02 -30.15 -4.93
CA VAL A 258 -9.93 -30.02 -3.47
C VAL A 258 -8.75 -30.76 -2.84
N SER A 259 -8.21 -31.80 -3.47
CA SER A 259 -7.16 -32.62 -2.86
C SER A 259 -5.76 -31.98 -2.87
N VAL A 260 -5.59 -30.84 -3.55
CA VAL A 260 -4.33 -30.05 -3.59
C VAL A 260 -4.57 -28.63 -3.08
N TYR A 261 -3.64 -28.11 -2.28
CA TYR A 261 -3.76 -26.79 -1.66
C TYR A 261 -2.43 -26.03 -1.62
N PRO A 262 -2.48 -24.68 -1.66
CA PRO A 262 -1.27 -23.88 -1.63
C PRO A 262 -0.77 -23.76 -0.18
N ILE A 263 0.54 -23.69 -0.02
CA ILE A 263 1.22 -23.46 1.27
C ILE A 263 2.19 -22.26 1.22
N GLY A 264 2.46 -21.73 0.02
CA GLY A 264 3.38 -20.64 -0.21
C GLY A 264 3.52 -20.35 -1.70
N CYS A 265 4.44 -19.46 -2.06
CA CYS A 265 4.73 -19.14 -3.46
C CYS A 265 6.21 -18.83 -3.65
N GLN A 266 6.80 -19.37 -4.71
CA GLN A 266 8.08 -18.90 -5.23
C GLN A 266 7.82 -17.84 -6.30
N LEU A 267 8.58 -16.76 -6.24
CA LEU A 267 8.54 -15.69 -7.22
C LEU A 267 9.73 -15.82 -8.17
N LYS A 268 9.46 -15.69 -9.46
CA LYS A 268 10.50 -15.41 -10.47
C LYS A 268 10.15 -14.13 -11.21
N ALA A 269 11.17 -13.37 -11.58
CA ALA A 269 10.98 -12.17 -12.37
C ALA A 269 12.16 -11.98 -13.30
N ASP A 270 11.85 -11.73 -14.57
CA ASP A 270 12.81 -11.60 -15.63
C ASP A 270 12.43 -10.42 -16.52
N VAL A 271 13.43 -9.70 -17.03
CA VAL A 271 13.19 -8.59 -17.95
C VAL A 271 14.06 -8.68 -19.19
N THR A 272 13.56 -8.08 -20.25
CA THR A 272 14.32 -7.68 -21.44
C THR A 272 14.32 -6.15 -21.49
N ASP A 273 14.91 -5.56 -22.54
CA ASP A 273 14.92 -4.11 -22.70
C ASP A 273 13.52 -3.48 -22.80
N SER A 274 12.51 -4.22 -23.26
CA SER A 274 11.16 -3.69 -23.52
C SER A 274 10.00 -4.44 -22.85
N LYS A 275 10.24 -5.67 -22.38
CA LYS A 275 9.22 -6.53 -21.76
C LYS A 275 9.69 -7.06 -20.42
N GLY A 276 8.74 -7.29 -19.53
CA GLY A 276 8.98 -7.99 -18.26
C GLY A 276 8.06 -9.18 -18.11
N ALA A 277 8.51 -10.18 -17.37
CA ALA A 277 7.70 -11.31 -16.95
C ALA A 277 7.89 -11.54 -15.46
N TYR A 278 6.79 -11.85 -14.76
CA TYR A 278 6.85 -12.32 -13.39
C TYR A 278 5.98 -13.57 -13.25
N THR A 279 6.48 -14.53 -12.48
CA THR A 279 5.90 -15.86 -12.40
C THR A 279 5.65 -16.24 -10.96
N PHE A 280 4.40 -16.62 -10.65
CA PHE A 280 4.04 -17.24 -9.38
C PHE A 280 4.10 -18.75 -9.55
N ILE A 281 5.00 -19.39 -8.82
CA ILE A 281 5.11 -20.84 -8.75
C ILE A 281 4.56 -21.25 -7.39
N TRP A 282 3.31 -21.70 -7.37
CA TRP A 282 2.62 -22.03 -6.14
C TRP A 282 3.24 -23.27 -5.49
N GLU A 283 3.68 -23.12 -4.25
CA GLU A 283 4.09 -24.25 -3.42
C GLU A 283 2.83 -24.95 -2.90
N ARG A 284 2.81 -26.28 -2.97
CA ARG A 284 1.59 -27.06 -2.82
C ARG A 284 1.80 -28.29 -1.95
N LYS A 285 0.72 -28.72 -1.29
CA LYS A 285 0.64 -29.96 -0.50
C LYS A 285 -0.67 -30.71 -0.84
N GLY A 286 -0.75 -31.98 -0.44
CA GLY A 286 -1.87 -32.88 -0.76
C GLY A 286 -1.57 -33.77 -1.98
N ASP A 287 -2.58 -34.04 -2.80
CA ASP A 287 -2.45 -34.84 -4.03
C ASP A 287 -1.87 -33.98 -5.16
N LEU A 288 -0.55 -34.04 -5.33
CA LEU A 288 0.17 -33.26 -6.33
C LEU A 288 -0.10 -33.70 -7.79
N THR A 289 -0.85 -34.78 -8.01
CA THR A 289 -1.32 -35.17 -9.35
C THR A 289 -2.45 -34.27 -9.85
N LYS A 290 -3.15 -33.58 -8.95
CA LYS A 290 -4.13 -32.54 -9.29
C LYS A 290 -3.48 -31.18 -9.51
N THR A 291 -4.14 -30.36 -10.30
CA THR A 291 -3.76 -28.97 -10.53
C THR A 291 -4.40 -28.07 -9.48
N LEU A 292 -3.72 -27.02 -9.05
CA LEU A 292 -4.24 -26.07 -8.09
C LEU A 292 -5.36 -25.21 -8.69
N LEU A 293 -6.46 -25.04 -7.95
CA LEU A 293 -7.47 -24.00 -8.17
C LEU A 293 -7.20 -22.84 -7.21
N HIS A 294 -7.12 -21.62 -7.74
CA HIS A 294 -6.72 -20.43 -6.98
C HIS A 294 -7.36 -19.16 -7.57
N TYR A 295 -7.82 -18.22 -6.74
CA TYR A 295 -8.50 -17.00 -7.21
C TYR A 295 -7.53 -15.94 -7.73
N THR A 296 -7.92 -15.30 -8.84
CA THR A 296 -7.23 -14.15 -9.46
C THR A 296 -7.93 -12.83 -9.17
N LEU A 297 -7.17 -11.74 -9.08
CA LEU A 297 -7.67 -10.36 -9.10
C LEU A 297 -7.77 -9.84 -10.55
N ALA A 298 -8.48 -8.72 -10.75
CA ALA A 298 -8.71 -8.15 -12.09
C ALA A 298 -7.43 -7.87 -12.85
N HIS A 299 -6.46 -7.20 -12.21
CA HIS A 299 -5.18 -6.88 -12.83
C HIS A 299 -4.34 -8.12 -13.19
N HIS A 300 -4.55 -9.27 -12.55
CA HIS A 300 -3.87 -10.51 -12.91
C HIS A 300 -4.31 -10.98 -14.30
N ARG A 301 -5.63 -10.98 -14.53
CA ARG A 301 -6.22 -11.53 -15.76
C ARG A 301 -5.88 -10.71 -17.00
N GLN A 302 -5.50 -9.44 -16.82
CA GLN A 302 -5.11 -8.54 -17.92
C GLN A 302 -3.77 -8.93 -18.56
N VAL A 303 -2.87 -9.59 -17.82
CA VAL A 303 -1.50 -9.92 -18.30
C VAL A 303 -1.12 -11.39 -18.14
N MET A 304 -1.99 -12.21 -17.56
CA MET A 304 -1.74 -13.63 -17.40
C MET A 304 -1.68 -14.33 -18.76
N SER A 305 -0.62 -15.08 -18.99
CA SER A 305 -0.46 -15.93 -20.17
C SER A 305 -1.52 -17.03 -20.18
N SER A 306 -2.25 -17.14 -21.29
CA SER A 306 -3.28 -18.15 -21.53
C SER A 306 -2.74 -19.60 -21.44
N ASN A 307 -1.43 -19.79 -21.56
CA ASN A 307 -0.79 -21.10 -21.50
C ASN A 307 -0.40 -21.53 -20.07
N SER A 308 -0.48 -20.62 -19.09
CA SER A 308 -0.03 -20.87 -17.71
C SER A 308 -1.15 -21.37 -16.78
N ALA A 309 -2.35 -20.79 -16.91
CA ALA A 309 -3.52 -21.15 -16.12
C ALA A 309 -4.81 -20.87 -16.91
N THR A 310 -5.87 -21.61 -16.59
CA THR A 310 -7.17 -21.51 -17.29
C THR A 310 -8.24 -20.96 -16.35
N GLY A 311 -8.98 -19.95 -16.81
CA GLY A 311 -10.11 -19.39 -16.07
C GLY A 311 -11.28 -20.37 -15.97
N THR A 312 -12.06 -20.25 -14.89
CA THR A 312 -13.20 -21.12 -14.59
C THR A 312 -14.45 -20.29 -14.33
N PRO A 313 -15.66 -20.90 -14.30
CA PRO A 313 -16.87 -20.22 -13.85
C PRO A 313 -16.93 -19.98 -12.33
N ILE A 314 -15.93 -20.42 -11.55
CA ILE A 314 -15.89 -20.20 -10.10
C ILE A 314 -15.60 -18.73 -9.82
N GLN A 315 -16.48 -18.08 -9.08
CA GLN A 315 -16.41 -16.64 -8.79
C GLN A 315 -16.57 -16.36 -7.30
N SER A 316 -16.01 -15.23 -6.89
CA SER A 316 -16.21 -14.66 -5.57
C SER A 316 -15.98 -13.15 -5.63
N GLN A 317 -16.22 -12.44 -4.52
CA GLN A 317 -15.88 -11.03 -4.38
C GLN A 317 -14.66 -10.90 -3.47
N SER A 318 -13.70 -10.07 -3.86
CA SER A 318 -12.67 -9.62 -2.93
C SER A 318 -13.24 -8.55 -2.00
N SER A 319 -12.56 -8.29 -0.88
CA SER A 319 -12.99 -7.33 0.12
C SER A 319 -12.96 -5.88 -0.38
N SER A 320 -12.01 -5.51 -1.27
CA SER A 320 -11.94 -4.14 -1.80
C SER A 320 -11.53 -4.01 -3.28
N LYS A 321 -11.24 -5.11 -3.97
CA LYS A 321 -10.68 -5.13 -5.35
C LYS A 321 -11.63 -5.75 -6.39
N GLY A 322 -12.93 -5.75 -6.09
CA GLY A 322 -13.98 -6.25 -6.98
C GLY A 322 -13.97 -7.77 -7.21
N PRO A 323 -14.54 -8.24 -8.34
CA PRO A 323 -14.75 -9.66 -8.61
C PRO A 323 -13.45 -10.47 -8.81
N MET A 324 -13.42 -11.63 -8.17
CA MET A 324 -12.38 -12.65 -8.29
C MET A 324 -12.86 -13.82 -9.14
N ILE A 325 -11.95 -14.38 -9.96
CA ILE A 325 -12.23 -15.54 -10.79
C ILE A 325 -11.24 -16.65 -10.45
N GLY A 326 -11.75 -17.86 -10.21
CA GLY A 326 -10.94 -19.05 -9.97
C GLY A 326 -10.21 -19.48 -11.24
N TYR A 327 -8.92 -19.72 -11.14
CA TYR A 327 -8.06 -20.23 -12.20
C TYR A 327 -7.45 -21.56 -11.80
N ILE A 328 -7.35 -22.47 -12.76
CA ILE A 328 -6.68 -23.77 -12.59
C ILE A 328 -5.29 -23.66 -13.22
N GLY A 329 -4.25 -23.79 -12.38
CA GLY A 329 -2.85 -23.74 -12.81
C GLY A 329 -1.90 -23.71 -11.62
N ASN A 330 -0.81 -24.49 -11.70
CA ASN A 330 0.22 -24.52 -10.64
C ASN A 330 1.23 -23.37 -10.77
N VAL A 331 1.30 -22.76 -11.95
CA VAL A 331 2.24 -21.69 -12.30
C VAL A 331 1.46 -20.61 -13.04
N TRP A 332 1.57 -19.36 -12.60
CA TRP A 332 0.99 -18.22 -13.31
C TRP A 332 2.11 -17.39 -13.91
N ILE A 333 2.11 -17.26 -15.24
CA ILE A 333 3.10 -16.46 -15.96
C ILE A 333 2.41 -15.16 -16.37
N MET A 334 2.94 -14.03 -15.91
CA MET A 334 2.38 -12.71 -16.08
C MET A 334 3.33 -11.90 -16.97
N ILE A 335 2.82 -11.28 -18.04
CA ILE A 335 3.66 -10.66 -19.08
C ILE A 335 3.34 -9.16 -19.20
N GLU A 336 4.31 -8.33 -18.83
CA GLU A 336 4.33 -6.91 -19.15
C GLU A 336 4.90 -6.70 -20.54
N ASN A 337 4.03 -6.44 -21.51
CA ASN A 337 4.46 -6.27 -22.91
C ASN A 337 5.15 -4.92 -23.20
N SER A 338 5.11 -3.98 -22.26
CA SER A 338 5.73 -2.67 -22.40
C SER A 338 6.22 -2.17 -21.04
N LEU A 339 7.53 -2.21 -20.85
CA LEU A 339 8.20 -1.56 -19.73
C LEU A 339 8.54 -0.12 -20.10
N SER A 340 8.26 0.82 -19.19
CA SER A 340 8.59 2.24 -19.39
C SER A 340 10.06 2.42 -19.75
N THR A 341 10.37 3.36 -20.64
CA THR A 341 11.73 3.79 -20.98
C THR A 341 12.03 5.18 -20.45
N MET A 342 11.20 5.69 -19.53
CA MET A 342 11.31 7.03 -18.97
C MET A 342 12.66 7.21 -18.26
N GLY A 343 13.41 8.24 -18.64
CA GLY A 343 14.65 8.66 -17.99
C GLY A 343 14.46 9.96 -17.19
N PHE A 344 15.54 10.55 -16.70
CA PHE A 344 15.52 11.71 -15.78
C PHE A 344 14.65 12.91 -16.21
N LEU A 345 14.53 13.17 -17.51
CA LEU A 345 13.77 14.27 -18.09
C LEU A 345 12.45 13.80 -18.70
N ALA A 346 11.53 14.73 -18.90
CA ALA A 346 10.33 14.45 -19.69
C ALA A 346 10.72 13.96 -21.10
N PRO A 347 9.91 13.11 -21.75
CA PRO A 347 10.26 12.50 -23.04
C PRO A 347 10.25 13.49 -24.22
N ARG A 348 9.92 14.75 -23.97
CA ARG A 348 9.84 15.85 -24.95
C ARG A 348 10.52 17.08 -24.37
N SER A 349 11.16 17.86 -25.23
CA SER A 349 11.71 19.17 -24.88
C SER A 349 10.60 20.18 -24.56
N PRO A 350 10.88 21.20 -23.74
CA PRO A 350 9.98 22.35 -23.57
C PRO A 350 9.67 23.00 -24.93
N ALA A 351 8.46 23.53 -25.10
CA ALA A 351 8.18 24.31 -26.31
C ALA A 351 8.96 25.66 -26.26
N PRO A 352 9.58 26.10 -27.38
CA PRO A 352 10.52 27.22 -27.39
C PRO A 352 9.99 28.52 -26.78
N GLU A 353 8.69 28.81 -26.97
CA GLU A 353 8.01 30.00 -26.45
C GLU A 353 7.96 30.08 -24.90
N TYR A 354 8.24 28.98 -24.21
CA TYR A 354 8.26 28.91 -22.74
C TYR A 354 9.68 28.89 -22.14
N GLU A 355 10.73 28.72 -22.94
CA GLU A 355 12.09 28.45 -22.42
C GLU A 355 12.65 29.60 -21.59
N ASP A 356 12.52 30.85 -22.06
CA ASP A 356 13.02 32.03 -21.36
C ASP A 356 12.44 32.18 -19.95
N TYR A 357 11.15 31.82 -19.78
CA TYR A 357 10.50 31.79 -18.46
C TYR A 357 11.12 30.77 -17.52
N ILE A 358 11.40 29.58 -18.04
CA ILE A 358 11.95 28.48 -17.25
C ILE A 358 13.37 28.84 -16.81
N VAL A 359 14.21 29.33 -17.73
CA VAL A 359 15.59 29.72 -17.41
C VAL A 359 15.63 30.88 -16.43
N ALA A 360 14.79 31.91 -16.61
CA ALA A 360 14.72 33.03 -15.67
C ALA A 360 14.27 32.58 -14.27
N GLN A 361 13.29 31.66 -14.18
CA GLN A 361 12.83 31.12 -12.90
C GLN A 361 13.85 30.19 -12.25
N LEU A 362 14.59 29.39 -13.04
CA LEU A 362 15.65 28.51 -12.57
C LEU A 362 16.72 29.28 -11.79
N LYS A 363 17.15 30.43 -12.34
CA LYS A 363 18.12 31.33 -11.70
C LYS A 363 17.61 31.82 -10.34
N LYS A 364 16.32 32.18 -10.25
CA LYS A 364 15.68 32.62 -9.00
C LYS A 364 15.58 31.48 -7.99
N ASP A 365 15.09 30.32 -8.39
CA ASP A 365 14.87 29.19 -7.48
C ASP A 365 16.19 28.67 -6.87
N ILE A 366 17.27 28.60 -7.66
CA ILE A 366 18.60 28.21 -7.14
C ILE A 366 19.20 29.31 -6.25
N THR A 367 19.09 30.58 -6.64
CA THR A 367 19.67 31.70 -5.86
C THR A 367 18.95 31.89 -4.52
N ASN A 368 17.64 31.73 -4.48
CA ASN A 368 16.86 31.80 -3.24
C ASN A 368 17.17 30.63 -2.28
N GLY A 369 17.68 29.52 -2.81
CA GLY A 369 18.02 28.33 -2.05
C GLY A 369 16.81 27.49 -1.66
N VAL A 370 17.09 26.25 -1.26
CA VAL A 370 16.11 25.30 -0.71
C VAL A 370 16.52 24.97 0.73
N ASN A 371 15.57 25.02 1.66
CA ASN A 371 15.82 24.62 3.03
C ASN A 371 15.97 23.08 3.10
N LEU A 372 17.15 22.60 3.48
CA LEU A 372 17.49 21.19 3.65
C LEU A 372 17.67 20.80 5.13
N ALA A 373 17.11 21.58 6.06
CA ALA A 373 17.14 21.25 7.48
C ALA A 373 16.45 19.90 7.73
N ILE A 374 17.16 18.98 8.40
CA ILE A 374 16.72 17.60 8.61
C ILE A 374 15.90 17.51 9.91
N SER A 375 14.58 17.67 9.81
CA SER A 375 13.63 17.49 10.92
C SER A 375 13.01 16.08 10.97
N ASP A 376 12.64 15.57 9.81
CA ASP A 376 11.96 14.30 9.55
C ASP A 376 12.40 13.78 8.18
N TYR A 377 12.21 12.49 7.86
CA TYR A 377 12.66 11.98 6.56
C TYR A 377 11.71 12.33 5.41
N TYR A 378 10.43 12.62 5.68
CA TYR A 378 9.44 12.87 4.63
C TYR A 378 9.65 14.22 3.94
N PHE A 379 9.48 15.33 4.67
CA PHE A 379 9.59 16.68 4.13
C PHE A 379 11.02 17.01 3.72
N THR A 380 12.01 16.51 4.46
CA THR A 380 13.41 16.61 4.06
C THR A 380 13.65 15.89 2.73
N GLY A 381 13.09 14.68 2.55
CA GLY A 381 13.15 13.97 1.28
C GLY A 381 12.57 14.79 0.12
N LYS A 382 11.37 15.36 0.30
CA LYS A 382 10.75 16.26 -0.68
C LYS A 382 11.67 17.43 -1.05
N ALA A 383 12.31 18.05 -0.06
CA ALA A 383 13.23 19.17 -0.28
C ALA A 383 14.51 18.76 -1.01
N PHE A 384 15.10 17.61 -0.68
CA PHE A 384 16.25 17.05 -1.40
C PHE A 384 15.91 16.80 -2.86
N HIS A 385 14.78 16.14 -3.13
CA HIS A 385 14.38 15.79 -4.47
C HIS A 385 14.11 17.02 -5.33
N LYS A 386 13.37 18.02 -4.83
CA LYS A 386 13.06 19.22 -5.62
C LYS A 386 14.30 20.05 -5.96
N LEU A 387 15.32 20.08 -5.09
CA LEU A 387 16.60 20.73 -5.40
C LEU A 387 17.39 19.93 -6.45
N ALA A 388 17.37 18.60 -6.38
CA ALA A 388 18.03 17.77 -7.40
C ALA A 388 17.41 17.94 -8.80
N LEU A 389 16.09 18.15 -8.88
CA LEU A 389 15.42 18.50 -10.14
C LEU A 389 15.86 19.88 -10.68
N LEU A 390 16.14 20.86 -9.81
CA LEU A 390 16.74 22.13 -10.24
C LEU A 390 18.16 21.92 -10.79
N CYS A 391 18.97 21.08 -10.15
CA CYS A 391 20.31 20.75 -10.63
C CYS A 391 20.29 20.07 -12.00
N LEU A 392 19.35 19.16 -12.20
CA LEU A 392 19.13 18.52 -13.49
C LEU A 392 18.79 19.55 -14.58
N LEU A 393 17.92 20.52 -14.28
CA LEU A 393 17.58 21.58 -15.24
C LEU A 393 18.72 22.57 -15.46
N ALA A 394 19.54 22.87 -14.45
CA ALA A 394 20.74 23.68 -14.63
C ALA A 394 21.75 23.01 -15.57
N ASP A 395 21.92 21.69 -15.47
CA ASP A 395 22.70 20.92 -16.45
C ASP A 395 22.07 20.95 -17.85
N TYR A 396 20.77 20.69 -17.96
CA TYR A 396 20.03 20.71 -19.23
C TYR A 396 20.17 22.04 -19.99
N TYR A 397 20.08 23.17 -19.29
CA TYR A 397 20.23 24.52 -19.86
C TYR A 397 21.68 25.03 -19.90
N ARG A 398 22.66 24.18 -19.54
CA ARG A 398 24.10 24.53 -19.54
C ARG A 398 24.47 25.71 -18.63
N GLU A 399 23.73 25.88 -17.53
CA GLU A 399 24.01 26.86 -16.48
C GLU A 399 25.03 26.28 -15.47
N THR A 400 26.28 26.08 -15.93
CA THR A 400 27.32 25.31 -15.23
C THR A 400 27.56 25.76 -13.79
N SER A 401 27.65 27.08 -13.54
CA SER A 401 27.90 27.58 -12.17
C SER A 401 26.74 27.30 -11.21
N LEU A 402 25.49 27.39 -11.69
CA LEU A 402 24.31 27.08 -10.87
C LEU A 402 24.21 25.57 -10.59
N ARG A 403 24.51 24.75 -11.59
CA ARG A 403 24.61 23.29 -11.46
C ARG A 403 25.63 22.91 -10.39
N GLU A 404 26.85 23.44 -10.45
CA GLU A 404 27.91 23.15 -9.47
C GLU A 404 27.49 23.59 -8.05
N GLN A 405 26.91 24.79 -7.91
CA GLN A 405 26.44 25.31 -6.64
C GLN A 405 25.37 24.41 -6.00
N CYS A 406 24.35 24.02 -6.77
CA CYS A 406 23.24 23.26 -6.23
C CYS A 406 23.64 21.79 -5.94
N ILE A 407 24.48 21.16 -6.78
CA ILE A 407 25.02 19.83 -6.51
C ILE A 407 25.83 19.86 -5.22
N LYS A 408 26.69 20.87 -5.05
CA LYS A 408 27.51 20.96 -3.83
C LYS A 408 26.66 21.13 -2.57
N THR A 409 25.56 21.87 -2.69
CA THR A 409 24.59 22.02 -1.60
C THR A 409 23.94 20.68 -1.22
N LEU A 410 23.55 19.87 -2.21
CA LEU A 410 22.99 18.54 -1.99
C LEU A 410 24.00 17.57 -1.36
N GLU A 411 25.23 17.51 -1.88
CA GLU A 411 26.28 16.65 -1.32
C GLU A 411 26.56 16.96 0.14
N ASN A 412 26.69 18.23 0.50
CA ASN A 412 26.95 18.65 1.87
C ASN A 412 25.80 18.22 2.81
N ALA A 413 24.55 18.28 2.34
CA ALA A 413 23.39 17.82 3.09
C ALA A 413 23.35 16.28 3.21
N PHE A 414 23.72 15.56 2.15
CA PHE A 414 23.86 14.10 2.16
C PHE A 414 24.96 13.61 3.12
N ASP A 415 26.10 14.31 3.19
CA ASP A 415 27.19 13.97 4.10
C ASP A 415 26.70 13.92 5.57
N ILE A 416 25.72 14.75 5.95
CA ILE A 416 25.11 14.72 7.30
C ILE A 416 24.31 13.43 7.52
N LEU A 417 23.51 13.02 6.53
CA LEU A 417 22.69 11.80 6.58
C LEU A 417 23.55 10.53 6.58
N ILE A 418 24.55 10.47 5.71
CA ILE A 418 25.45 9.32 5.57
C ILE A 418 26.28 9.11 6.84
N THR A 419 26.69 10.20 7.49
CA THR A 419 27.45 10.14 8.75
C THR A 419 26.57 10.00 10.00
N GLY A 420 25.25 9.97 9.86
CA GLY A 420 24.31 9.82 10.98
C GLY A 420 24.34 10.98 11.98
N LYS A 421 24.72 12.19 11.53
CA LYS A 421 24.87 13.38 12.37
C LYS A 421 23.58 14.20 12.52
N ASN A 422 22.48 13.78 11.91
CA ASN A 422 21.16 14.37 12.11
C ASN A 422 20.49 13.86 13.39
N ALA A 423 19.57 14.65 13.96
CA ALA A 423 18.90 14.33 15.22
C ALA A 423 18.16 12.98 15.19
N ASN A 424 17.48 12.70 14.07
CA ASN A 424 16.70 11.49 13.84
C ASN A 424 17.46 10.46 12.98
N ALA A 425 18.79 10.35 13.18
CA ALA A 425 19.62 9.40 12.43
C ALA A 425 19.06 7.97 12.47
N LEU A 426 19.25 7.23 11.38
CA LEU A 426 18.72 5.88 11.24
C LEU A 426 19.29 4.90 12.27
N ARG A 427 18.50 3.90 12.60
CA ARG A 427 18.87 2.73 13.39
C ARG A 427 18.60 1.47 12.59
N TYR A 428 19.38 0.43 12.84
CA TYR A 428 19.09 -0.89 12.29
C TYR A 428 18.35 -1.73 13.33
N ASP A 429 17.10 -2.04 13.04
CA ASP A 429 16.27 -2.88 13.87
C ASP A 429 16.58 -4.37 13.62
N THR A 430 17.06 -5.03 14.66
CA THR A 430 17.41 -6.46 14.62
C THR A 430 16.23 -7.40 14.87
N THR A 431 15.06 -6.86 15.21
CA THR A 431 13.80 -7.59 15.41
C THR A 431 13.08 -7.80 14.08
N TRP A 432 12.81 -6.73 13.33
CA TRP A 432 12.13 -6.77 12.02
C TRP A 432 13.07 -6.57 10.82
N SER A 433 14.38 -6.54 11.07
CA SER A 433 15.44 -6.56 10.04
C SER A 433 15.30 -5.42 9.05
N GLY A 434 15.44 -4.17 9.52
CA GLY A 434 15.17 -2.98 8.71
C GLY A 434 15.74 -1.70 9.28
N PHE A 435 15.67 -0.62 8.49
CA PHE A 435 16.04 0.71 8.96
C PHE A 435 14.85 1.44 9.53
N VAL A 436 15.04 2.16 10.63
CA VAL A 436 13.99 2.97 11.26
C VAL A 436 14.55 4.32 11.67
N SER A 437 13.73 5.37 11.54
CA SER A 437 14.01 6.68 12.13
C SER A 437 14.15 6.56 13.65
N ALA A 438 15.04 7.33 14.26
CA ALA A 438 15.13 7.38 15.71
C ALA A 438 13.99 8.16 16.37
N ALA A 439 13.23 8.95 15.59
CA ALA A 439 12.23 9.90 16.08
C ALA A 439 11.15 9.24 16.94
N GLY A 440 10.65 8.08 16.53
CA GLY A 440 9.54 7.38 17.18
C GLY A 440 9.94 6.20 18.06
N LEU A 441 11.23 6.06 18.41
CA LEU A 441 11.69 4.98 19.29
C LEU A 441 11.45 5.26 20.77
N ALA A 442 11.24 6.53 21.14
CA ALA A 442 10.85 6.89 22.49
C ALA A 442 9.39 6.47 22.77
N PRO A 443 9.05 6.08 24.01
CA PRO A 443 7.67 5.75 24.37
C PRO A 443 6.68 6.87 24.00
N GLN A 444 5.49 6.50 23.52
CA GLN A 444 4.42 7.43 23.13
C GLN A 444 4.79 8.37 21.96
N GLN A 445 5.80 8.02 21.15
CA GLN A 445 6.20 8.75 19.94
C GLN A 445 6.03 7.88 18.68
N GLU A 446 5.18 6.86 18.72
CA GLU A 446 5.05 5.85 17.66
C GLU A 446 4.64 6.45 16.30
N LEU A 447 4.02 7.64 16.31
CA LEU A 447 3.58 8.37 15.12
C LEU A 447 4.55 9.49 14.68
N ALA A 448 5.64 9.71 15.41
CA ALA A 448 6.67 10.66 15.00
C ALA A 448 7.23 10.25 13.63
N ASP A 449 7.54 11.24 12.79
CA ASP A 449 8.02 11.00 11.42
C ASP A 449 7.06 10.07 10.65
N PHE A 450 5.75 10.34 10.79
CA PHE A 450 4.64 9.60 10.16
C PHE A 450 4.59 8.10 10.53
N GLY A 451 5.20 7.73 11.65
CA GLY A 451 5.32 6.33 12.08
C GLY A 451 6.39 5.55 11.33
N ASN A 452 7.37 6.24 10.73
CA ASN A 452 8.54 5.62 10.11
C ASN A 452 9.24 4.66 11.09
N SER A 453 9.37 5.03 12.36
CA SER A 453 9.96 4.14 13.37
C SER A 453 9.21 2.82 13.55
N TYR A 454 7.95 2.75 13.11
CA TYR A 454 7.07 1.58 13.15
C TYR A 454 6.80 1.03 11.74
N TYR A 455 7.70 1.29 10.78
CA TYR A 455 7.63 0.81 9.39
C TYR A 455 6.44 1.31 8.57
N ASN A 456 5.89 2.47 8.91
CA ASN A 456 5.03 3.18 7.97
C ASN A 456 5.89 3.83 6.88
N ASP A 457 5.41 3.79 5.64
CA ASP A 457 5.70 4.82 4.64
C ASP A 457 7.15 4.94 4.17
N HIS A 458 8.03 3.99 4.51
CA HIS A 458 9.42 3.99 4.07
C HIS A 458 9.55 4.12 2.55
N HIS A 459 8.79 3.35 1.76
CA HIS A 459 8.81 3.47 0.30
C HIS A 459 8.50 4.91 -0.18
N TYR A 460 7.57 5.64 0.47
CA TYR A 460 7.36 7.06 0.17
C TYR A 460 8.58 7.90 0.56
N HIS A 461 9.05 7.78 1.80
CA HIS A 461 10.15 8.59 2.35
C HIS A 461 11.45 8.36 1.57
N TRP A 462 11.90 7.11 1.48
CA TRP A 462 13.12 6.73 0.79
C TRP A 462 13.05 6.98 -0.71
N GLY A 463 11.87 6.92 -1.34
CA GLY A 463 11.71 7.17 -2.77
C GLY A 463 12.28 8.52 -3.19
N TYR A 464 12.10 9.55 -2.37
CA TYR A 464 12.69 10.87 -2.58
C TYR A 464 14.22 10.85 -2.53
N TYR A 465 14.80 10.18 -1.53
CA TYR A 465 16.25 10.11 -1.38
C TYR A 465 16.90 9.25 -2.46
N ILE A 466 16.28 8.14 -2.85
CA ILE A 466 16.76 7.27 -3.93
C ILE A 466 16.80 8.02 -5.25
N GLN A 467 15.74 8.79 -5.58
CA GLN A 467 15.74 9.64 -6.77
C GLN A 467 16.78 10.74 -6.70
N THR A 468 16.92 11.39 -5.53
CA THR A 468 17.96 12.41 -5.33
C THR A 468 19.36 11.81 -5.54
N GLY A 469 19.63 10.63 -4.99
CA GLY A 469 20.86 9.90 -5.20
C GLY A 469 21.10 9.54 -6.67
N ALA A 470 20.06 9.10 -7.39
CA ALA A 470 20.14 8.80 -8.83
C ALA A 470 20.49 10.04 -9.66
N LEU A 471 19.90 11.19 -9.33
CA LEU A 471 20.19 12.48 -9.97
C LEU A 471 21.64 12.93 -9.69
N ILE A 472 22.10 12.83 -8.44
CA ILE A 472 23.51 13.14 -8.11
C ILE A 472 24.44 12.16 -8.84
N ALA A 473 24.13 10.86 -8.86
CA ALA A 473 24.96 9.87 -9.56
C ALA A 473 25.05 10.14 -11.08
N HIS A 474 23.99 10.68 -11.67
CA HIS A 474 23.97 11.11 -13.07
C HIS A 474 24.79 12.38 -13.32
N LEU A 475 24.69 13.37 -12.43
CA LEU A 475 25.30 14.69 -12.59
C LEU A 475 26.76 14.75 -12.08
N ASP A 476 27.06 14.08 -10.97
CA ASP A 476 28.40 13.93 -10.40
C ASP A 476 28.67 12.48 -9.99
N PRO A 477 29.09 11.63 -10.95
CA PRO A 477 29.42 10.24 -10.67
C PRO A 477 30.53 10.04 -9.63
N SER A 478 31.35 11.06 -9.36
CA SER A 478 32.46 10.96 -8.39
C SER A 478 31.97 10.85 -6.93
N TYR A 479 30.73 11.27 -6.65
CA TYR A 479 30.12 11.16 -5.32
C TYR A 479 29.50 9.78 -5.03
N ILE A 480 29.30 8.93 -6.05
CA ILE A 480 28.70 7.59 -5.91
C ILE A 480 29.34 6.77 -4.79
N PRO A 481 30.69 6.64 -4.68
CA PRO A 481 31.31 5.81 -3.64
C PRO A 481 30.95 6.24 -2.20
N LYS A 482 30.62 7.51 -1.97
CA LYS A 482 30.21 8.01 -0.65
C LYS A 482 28.77 7.64 -0.29
N MET A 483 27.85 7.79 -1.23
CA MET A 483 26.41 7.61 -0.98
C MET A 483 25.87 6.21 -1.29
N LYS A 484 26.55 5.42 -2.13
CA LYS A 484 26.04 4.15 -2.67
C LYS A 484 25.52 3.21 -1.58
N ASN A 485 26.30 2.99 -0.51
CA ASN A 485 25.91 2.09 0.57
C ASN A 485 24.69 2.59 1.35
N TRP A 486 24.54 3.90 1.51
CA TRP A 486 23.39 4.48 2.18
C TRP A 486 22.14 4.33 1.31
N ILE A 487 22.19 4.75 0.04
CA ILE A 487 21.08 4.61 -0.93
C ILE A 487 20.66 3.16 -1.12
N GLU A 488 21.62 2.25 -1.38
CA GLU A 488 21.31 0.83 -1.56
C GLU A 488 20.82 0.18 -0.27
N GLY A 489 21.23 0.68 0.90
CA GLY A 489 20.65 0.29 2.18
C GLY A 489 19.15 0.62 2.28
N LEU A 490 18.74 1.81 1.84
CA LEU A 490 17.32 2.20 1.80
C LEU A 490 16.52 1.33 0.83
N ILE A 491 17.11 1.05 -0.34
CA ILE A 491 16.50 0.17 -1.33
C ILE A 491 16.33 -1.24 -0.76
N ARG A 492 17.34 -1.77 -0.05
CA ARG A 492 17.26 -3.09 0.57
C ARG A 492 16.22 -3.13 1.70
N ASP A 493 16.10 -2.08 2.50
CA ASP A 493 15.08 -1.99 3.55
C ASP A 493 13.65 -2.12 2.99
N SER A 494 13.36 -1.44 1.88
CA SER A 494 12.01 -1.40 1.32
C SER A 494 11.74 -2.46 0.25
N ASN A 495 12.77 -2.85 -0.49
CA ASN A 495 12.66 -3.58 -1.75
C ASN A 495 13.83 -4.53 -2.01
N ASN A 496 14.37 -5.18 -0.97
CA ASN A 496 15.31 -6.28 -1.16
C ASN A 496 14.72 -7.32 -2.14
N PRO A 497 15.34 -7.57 -3.31
CA PRO A 497 14.78 -8.46 -4.30
C PRO A 497 15.16 -9.94 -4.11
N SER A 498 16.04 -10.25 -3.16
CA SER A 498 16.63 -11.60 -3.04
C SER A 498 16.71 -12.11 -1.62
N ILE A 499 16.35 -13.38 -1.44
CA ILE A 499 16.46 -14.12 -0.19
C ILE A 499 17.92 -14.34 0.25
N GLN A 500 18.89 -14.11 -0.64
CA GLN A 500 20.31 -14.19 -0.32
C GLN A 500 20.75 -13.06 0.62
N ASP A 501 20.06 -11.91 0.60
CA ASP A 501 20.27 -10.87 1.59
C ASP A 501 19.43 -11.16 2.84
N THR A 502 20.08 -11.73 3.84
CA THR A 502 19.46 -12.12 5.12
C THR A 502 19.38 -10.96 6.12
N ASN A 503 19.69 -9.73 5.71
CA ASN A 503 19.57 -8.54 6.54
C ASN A 503 18.22 -7.82 6.39
N PHE A 504 17.49 -8.07 5.30
CA PHE A 504 16.23 -7.39 5.01
C PHE A 504 15.21 -8.36 4.40
N PRO A 505 13.90 -8.26 4.71
CA PRO A 505 12.88 -9.11 4.11
C PRO A 505 12.71 -8.80 2.63
N GLN A 506 12.38 -9.81 1.84
CA GLN A 506 12.18 -9.63 0.40
C GLN A 506 10.95 -8.76 0.15
N PHE A 507 11.07 -7.64 -0.57
CA PHE A 507 9.93 -6.78 -0.93
C PHE A 507 9.02 -6.39 0.27
N ARG A 508 9.55 -5.68 1.28
CA ARG A 508 8.81 -5.31 2.50
C ARG A 508 7.43 -4.70 2.20
N TYR A 509 7.36 -3.74 1.29
CA TYR A 509 6.15 -2.96 0.98
C TYR A 509 5.34 -3.53 -0.18
N PHE A 510 6.02 -3.92 -1.27
CA PHE A 510 5.35 -4.34 -2.49
C PHE A 510 4.68 -5.71 -2.32
N ASP A 511 3.38 -5.79 -2.52
CA ASP A 511 2.62 -7.04 -2.51
C ASP A 511 2.39 -7.49 -3.95
N TRP A 512 3.18 -8.46 -4.40
CA TRP A 512 3.12 -9.00 -5.75
C TRP A 512 1.75 -9.59 -6.12
N TYR A 513 0.97 -10.07 -5.15
CA TYR A 513 -0.39 -10.54 -5.40
C TYR A 513 -1.39 -9.39 -5.53
N SER A 514 -1.22 -8.31 -4.77
CA SER A 514 -2.07 -7.11 -4.90
C SER A 514 -1.66 -6.24 -6.09
N GLY A 515 -0.41 -6.36 -6.54
CA GLY A 515 0.20 -5.61 -7.63
C GLY A 515 0.49 -4.15 -7.27
N HIS A 516 0.53 -3.81 -5.98
CA HIS A 516 0.86 -2.49 -5.44
C HIS A 516 1.39 -2.64 -4.01
N SER A 517 1.84 -1.55 -3.40
CA SER A 517 2.45 -1.50 -2.07
C SER A 517 1.43 -1.25 -0.97
N TRP A 518 1.80 -1.62 0.27
CA TRP A 518 1.06 -1.32 1.49
C TRP A 518 1.90 -0.49 2.44
N SER A 519 1.35 0.61 2.93
CA SER A 519 2.06 1.65 3.66
C SER A 519 2.09 1.39 5.16
N GLN A 520 0.98 0.94 5.74
CA GLN A 520 0.87 0.67 7.17
C GLN A 520 1.82 -0.42 7.66
N GLY A 521 2.69 -0.08 8.61
CA GLY A 521 3.63 -0.98 9.27
C GLY A 521 3.04 -1.66 10.50
N LEU A 522 3.69 -1.50 11.65
CA LEU A 522 3.50 -2.27 12.88
C LEU A 522 2.31 -1.81 13.75
N PHE A 523 1.21 -1.46 13.10
CA PHE A 523 -0.07 -1.12 13.71
C PHE A 523 -1.12 -2.18 13.38
N GLU A 524 -1.95 -2.53 14.37
CA GLU A 524 -3.11 -3.38 14.12
C GLU A 524 -4.24 -2.57 13.48
N SER A 525 -4.93 -3.15 12.51
CA SER A 525 -6.05 -2.51 11.82
C SER A 525 -7.20 -3.47 11.58
N ALA A 526 -8.41 -3.03 11.89
CA ALA A 526 -9.66 -3.75 11.63
C ALA A 526 -10.00 -3.80 10.12
N ASP A 527 -9.41 -2.92 9.31
CA ASP A 527 -9.61 -2.85 7.87
C ASP A 527 -8.43 -3.46 7.07
N GLY A 528 -7.45 -4.03 7.78
CA GLY A 528 -6.20 -4.51 7.20
C GLY A 528 -5.23 -3.38 6.86
N LYS A 529 -4.27 -3.65 5.99
CA LYS A 529 -3.27 -2.67 5.53
C LYS A 529 -3.90 -1.57 4.68
N ASP A 530 -3.27 -0.40 4.67
CA ASP A 530 -3.67 0.75 3.85
C ASP A 530 -2.57 1.27 2.93
N GLN A 531 -2.99 1.99 1.88
CA GLN A 531 -2.19 2.68 0.88
C GLN A 531 -2.99 3.93 0.45
N GLU A 532 -2.40 5.11 0.60
CA GLU A 532 -3.00 6.38 0.20
C GLU A 532 -2.31 6.94 -1.04
N SER A 533 -1.04 7.32 -0.92
CA SER A 533 -0.29 8.06 -1.95
C SER A 533 0.28 7.13 -3.02
N THR A 534 -0.55 6.76 -4.01
CA THR A 534 -0.12 5.87 -5.10
C THR A 534 0.97 6.51 -5.97
N SER A 535 1.00 7.83 -6.08
CA SER A 535 2.02 8.56 -6.83
C SER A 535 3.39 8.54 -6.15
N GLU A 536 3.46 8.44 -4.82
CA GLU A 536 4.73 8.26 -4.10
C GLU A 536 5.27 6.83 -4.20
N GLU A 537 4.39 5.82 -4.27
CA GLU A 537 4.79 4.46 -4.64
C GLU A 537 5.38 4.42 -6.06
N VAL A 538 4.72 5.06 -7.03
CA VAL A 538 5.22 5.18 -8.41
C VAL A 538 6.60 5.88 -8.42
N ASN A 539 6.73 6.95 -7.64
CA ASN A 539 7.98 7.67 -7.47
C ASN A 539 9.09 6.76 -6.91
N PHE A 540 8.78 5.90 -5.94
CA PHE A 540 9.74 4.93 -5.41
C PHE A 540 10.26 3.98 -6.49
N HIS A 541 9.38 3.28 -7.20
CA HIS A 541 9.79 2.31 -8.25
C HIS A 541 10.53 2.98 -9.41
N TYR A 542 10.12 4.20 -9.77
CA TYR A 542 10.83 5.01 -10.75
C TYR A 542 12.23 5.39 -10.25
N GLY A 543 12.38 5.71 -8.97
CA GLY A 543 13.69 5.93 -8.35
C GLY A 543 14.61 4.71 -8.39
N LEU A 544 14.07 3.50 -8.21
CA LEU A 544 14.84 2.27 -8.38
C LEU A 544 15.37 2.14 -9.82
N ALA A 545 14.52 2.41 -10.80
CA ALA A 545 14.89 2.37 -12.21
C ALA A 545 16.00 3.40 -12.53
N LEU A 546 15.85 4.64 -12.06
CA LEU A 546 16.83 5.71 -12.26
C LEU A 546 18.16 5.45 -11.54
N TRP A 547 18.13 4.91 -10.32
CA TRP A 547 19.36 4.55 -9.60
C TRP A 547 20.09 3.41 -10.32
N GLY A 548 19.36 2.39 -10.76
CA GLY A 548 19.91 1.32 -11.60
C GLY A 548 20.54 1.86 -12.89
N LEU A 549 19.87 2.80 -13.56
CA LEU A 549 20.38 3.48 -14.75
C LEU A 549 21.68 4.25 -14.46
N ALA A 550 21.69 5.11 -13.43
CA ALA A 550 22.85 5.94 -13.09
C ALA A 550 24.06 5.12 -12.63
N THR A 551 23.82 4.00 -11.94
CA THR A 551 24.87 3.11 -11.43
C THR A 551 25.19 1.93 -12.35
N GLN A 552 24.57 1.90 -13.53
CA GLN A 552 24.73 0.84 -14.55
C GLN A 552 24.34 -0.57 -14.05
N SER A 553 23.46 -0.66 -13.05
CA SER A 553 22.89 -1.92 -12.56
C SER A 553 21.65 -2.29 -13.35
N LYS A 554 21.82 -3.15 -14.37
CA LYS A 554 20.72 -3.59 -15.24
C LYS A 554 19.65 -4.41 -14.53
N THR A 555 20.03 -5.16 -13.49
CA THR A 555 19.08 -5.94 -12.69
C THR A 555 18.18 -5.01 -11.87
N LEU A 556 18.73 -3.96 -11.26
CA LEU A 556 17.96 -3.01 -10.47
C LEU A 556 17.15 -2.04 -11.35
N GLU A 557 17.71 -1.60 -12.47
CA GLU A 557 16.99 -0.84 -13.50
C GLU A 557 15.76 -1.63 -13.98
N GLY A 558 15.99 -2.90 -14.35
CA GLY A 558 14.98 -3.84 -14.79
C GLY A 558 13.89 -4.10 -13.76
N LEU A 559 14.28 -4.34 -12.51
CA LEU A 559 13.37 -4.53 -11.40
C LEU A 559 12.44 -3.33 -11.20
N GLY A 560 13.01 -2.12 -11.13
CA GLY A 560 12.25 -0.88 -10.97
C GLY A 560 11.21 -0.70 -12.08
N ARG A 561 11.62 -0.92 -13.34
CA ARG A 561 10.73 -0.83 -14.51
C ARG A 561 9.61 -1.88 -14.50
N LEU A 562 9.91 -3.10 -14.08
CA LEU A 562 8.91 -4.17 -13.97
C LEU A 562 7.88 -3.86 -12.88
N MET A 563 8.33 -3.52 -11.67
CA MET A 563 7.45 -3.18 -10.55
C MET A 563 6.57 -1.97 -10.87
N LEU A 564 7.14 -0.97 -11.54
CA LEU A 564 6.42 0.21 -12.01
C LEU A 564 5.31 -0.15 -13.01
N ALA A 565 5.54 -1.07 -13.95
CA ALA A 565 4.51 -1.52 -14.89
C ALA A 565 3.35 -2.24 -14.16
N ILE A 566 3.67 -3.07 -13.16
CA ILE A 566 2.68 -3.78 -12.33
C ILE A 566 1.87 -2.78 -11.49
N ALA A 567 2.55 -1.88 -10.78
CA ALA A 567 1.95 -0.84 -9.94
C ALA A 567 1.01 0.05 -10.76
N LYS A 568 1.47 0.55 -11.92
CA LYS A 568 0.66 1.35 -12.84
C LYS A 568 -0.64 0.65 -13.22
N ARG A 569 -0.58 -0.64 -13.63
CA ARG A 569 -1.79 -1.41 -13.98
C ARG A 569 -2.75 -1.52 -12.80
N SER A 570 -2.25 -1.83 -11.61
CA SER A 570 -3.07 -1.97 -10.41
C SER A 570 -3.69 -0.64 -9.99
N ILE A 571 -2.91 0.44 -10.01
CA ILE A 571 -3.35 1.81 -9.73
C ILE A 571 -4.48 2.22 -10.68
N GLN A 572 -4.32 2.00 -11.98
CA GLN A 572 -5.35 2.27 -12.98
C GLN A 572 -6.58 1.36 -12.88
N THR A 573 -6.45 0.20 -12.22
CA THR A 573 -7.57 -0.74 -12.03
C THR A 573 -8.40 -0.40 -10.79
N TYR A 574 -7.75 -0.05 -9.67
CA TYR A 574 -8.42 0.06 -8.36
C TYR A 574 -8.48 1.48 -7.80
N PHE A 575 -7.51 2.34 -8.12
CA PHE A 575 -7.34 3.65 -7.47
C PHE A 575 -7.80 4.79 -8.36
N LEU A 576 -7.40 4.80 -9.64
CA LEU A 576 -7.78 5.80 -10.63
C LEU A 576 -8.97 5.27 -11.46
N MET A 577 -10.18 5.67 -11.06
CA MET A 577 -11.43 5.12 -11.56
C MET A 577 -11.95 5.93 -12.75
N ASP A 578 -11.65 5.46 -13.96
CA ASP A 578 -12.35 5.90 -15.18
C ASP A 578 -13.87 5.68 -15.07
N ASN A 579 -14.66 6.46 -15.81
CA ASN A 579 -16.12 6.34 -15.88
C ASN A 579 -16.60 4.92 -16.25
N ASP A 580 -15.82 4.20 -17.07
CA ASP A 580 -16.13 2.85 -17.52
C ASP A 580 -15.48 1.75 -16.67
N ASN A 581 -14.86 2.08 -15.53
CA ASN A 581 -14.32 1.10 -14.60
C ASN A 581 -15.38 0.03 -14.25
N LYS A 582 -15.00 -1.26 -14.37
CA LYS A 582 -15.89 -2.41 -14.13
C LYS A 582 -15.54 -3.20 -12.87
N VAL A 583 -14.54 -2.73 -12.12
CA VAL A 583 -13.97 -3.44 -10.98
C VAL A 583 -14.47 -2.83 -9.66
N MET A 584 -14.44 -1.50 -9.57
CA MET A 584 -14.86 -0.78 -8.37
C MET A 584 -16.39 -0.65 -8.29
N PRO A 585 -16.97 -0.50 -7.09
CA PRO A 585 -18.42 -0.33 -6.93
C PRO A 585 -18.94 0.89 -7.68
N LYS A 586 -20.07 0.74 -8.40
CA LYS A 586 -20.63 1.79 -9.25
C LYS A 586 -20.94 3.09 -8.48
N GLU A 587 -21.34 2.96 -7.22
CA GLU A 587 -21.64 4.07 -6.31
C GLU A 587 -20.40 4.88 -5.91
N PHE A 588 -19.21 4.31 -6.10
CA PHE A 588 -17.94 4.90 -5.69
C PHE A 588 -17.10 5.42 -6.87
N ILE A 589 -17.29 4.89 -8.08
CA ILE A 589 -16.53 5.28 -9.30
C ILE A 589 -16.56 6.79 -9.56
N ALA A 590 -17.69 7.46 -9.29
CA ALA A 590 -17.84 8.89 -9.52
C ALA A 590 -16.90 9.76 -8.65
N ASN A 591 -16.29 9.21 -7.59
CA ASN A 591 -15.22 9.87 -6.83
C ASN A 591 -13.92 10.05 -7.62
N LYS A 592 -13.72 9.30 -8.71
CA LYS A 592 -12.51 9.26 -9.57
C LYS A 592 -11.25 8.72 -8.91
N VAL A 593 -11.04 9.00 -7.63
CA VAL A 593 -9.94 8.46 -6.83
C VAL A 593 -10.49 7.79 -5.57
N THR A 594 -9.74 6.87 -4.99
CA THR A 594 -10.18 6.14 -3.80
C THR A 594 -10.08 6.93 -2.50
N GLY A 595 -9.15 7.89 -2.41
CA GLY A 595 -8.66 8.36 -1.12
C GLY A 595 -7.79 7.27 -0.47
N ILE A 596 -7.98 7.05 0.83
CA ILE A 596 -7.25 6.00 1.57
C ILE A 596 -7.84 4.63 1.20
N PHE A 597 -7.00 3.77 0.62
CA PHE A 597 -7.39 2.43 0.19
C PHE A 597 -6.90 1.39 1.18
N PHE A 598 -7.82 0.60 1.74
CA PHE A 598 -7.52 -0.48 2.66
C PHE A 598 -7.76 -1.85 2.01
N GLU A 599 -7.26 -2.90 2.64
CA GLU A 599 -7.59 -4.28 2.27
C GLU A 599 -9.11 -4.57 2.37
N ASN A 600 -9.84 -3.94 3.31
CA ASN A 600 -11.28 -4.19 3.51
C ASN A 600 -12.21 -3.07 2.99
N LYS A 601 -11.69 -1.90 2.65
CA LYS A 601 -12.50 -0.71 2.30
C LYS A 601 -11.76 0.26 1.39
N ALA A 602 -12.48 1.21 0.82
CA ALA A 602 -11.89 2.46 0.32
C ALA A 602 -12.65 3.65 0.91
N ASP A 603 -11.93 4.65 1.39
CA ASP A 603 -12.48 5.85 2.03
C ASP A 603 -11.99 7.11 1.30
N TYR A 604 -12.93 7.84 0.70
CA TYR A 604 -12.68 9.11 0.01
C TYR A 604 -12.38 10.21 1.04
N ALA A 605 -11.17 10.15 1.57
CA ALA A 605 -10.62 10.97 2.63
C ALA A 605 -9.09 11.04 2.49
N THR A 606 -8.46 11.85 3.35
CA THR A 606 -7.02 11.77 3.60
C THR A 606 -6.74 11.71 5.10
N TRP A 607 -5.51 11.36 5.49
CA TRP A 607 -5.08 11.35 6.88
C TRP A 607 -5.01 12.74 7.53
N PHE A 608 -5.02 13.82 6.73
CA PHE A 608 -4.78 15.20 7.16
C PHE A 608 -5.88 16.19 6.74
N GLY A 609 -6.99 15.69 6.18
CA GLY A 609 -8.16 16.51 5.85
C GLY A 609 -9.14 15.85 4.87
N ALA A 610 -10.29 16.48 4.66
CA ALA A 610 -11.33 15.97 3.76
C ALA A 610 -11.59 16.89 2.56
N ASN A 611 -10.74 17.91 2.36
CA ASN A 611 -10.90 18.80 1.23
C ASN A 611 -10.62 18.03 -0.09
N PRO A 612 -11.46 18.17 -1.12
CA PRO A 612 -11.26 17.48 -2.39
C PRO A 612 -9.89 17.74 -3.02
N GLU A 613 -9.31 18.94 -2.89
CA GLU A 613 -7.97 19.22 -3.40
C GLU A 613 -6.87 18.39 -2.72
N PHE A 614 -7.06 17.97 -1.46
CA PHE A 614 -6.14 17.07 -0.76
C PHE A 614 -6.30 15.65 -1.28
N ILE A 615 -7.55 15.16 -1.33
CA ILE A 615 -7.90 13.79 -1.74
C ILE A 615 -7.44 13.49 -3.18
N HIS A 616 -7.60 14.47 -4.08
CA HIS A 616 -7.13 14.34 -5.47
C HIS A 616 -5.64 14.63 -5.60
N GLY A 617 -5.15 15.70 -4.97
CA GLY A 617 -3.76 16.15 -5.09
C GLY A 617 -2.75 15.13 -4.58
N ILE A 618 -3.08 14.36 -3.53
CA ILE A 618 -2.19 13.33 -2.99
C ILE A 618 -1.88 12.22 -4.02
N GLN A 619 -2.74 12.03 -5.02
CA GLN A 619 -2.55 11.06 -6.12
C GLN A 619 -1.78 11.65 -7.31
N MET A 620 -1.31 12.91 -7.21
CA MET A 620 -0.66 13.65 -8.29
C MET A 620 0.80 14.02 -7.96
N LEU A 621 1.20 13.93 -6.69
CA LEU A 621 2.52 14.34 -6.21
C LEU A 621 3.39 13.13 -5.83
N PRO A 622 4.72 13.21 -6.03
CA PRO A 622 5.44 14.26 -6.74
C PRO A 622 5.25 14.15 -8.26
N SER A 623 5.24 15.29 -8.96
CA SER A 623 5.15 15.31 -10.42
C SER A 623 6.50 15.01 -11.05
N THR A 624 6.73 13.76 -11.44
CA THR A 624 7.94 13.29 -12.15
C THR A 624 7.61 12.81 -13.57
N PRO A 625 8.61 12.64 -14.46
CA PRO A 625 8.39 12.16 -15.83
C PRO A 625 7.43 10.97 -15.95
N ILE A 626 7.54 10.01 -15.03
CA ILE A 626 6.73 8.80 -15.06
C ILE A 626 5.24 9.01 -14.78
N THR A 627 4.86 10.11 -14.13
CA THR A 627 3.45 10.38 -13.79
C THR A 627 2.56 10.49 -15.03
N GLU A 628 3.11 10.88 -16.17
CA GLU A 628 2.42 10.90 -17.48
C GLU A 628 1.96 9.50 -17.92
N GLU A 629 2.75 8.47 -17.59
CA GLU A 629 2.40 7.10 -17.94
C GLU A 629 1.33 6.53 -17.01
N VAL A 630 1.21 7.03 -15.78
CA VAL A 630 0.24 6.55 -14.78
C VAL A 630 -1.08 7.30 -14.92
N ARG A 631 -1.05 8.63 -14.98
CA ARG A 631 -2.24 9.49 -15.10
C ARG A 631 -2.52 9.81 -16.56
N LEU A 632 -3.22 8.88 -17.22
CA LEU A 632 -3.50 8.98 -18.66
C LEU A 632 -4.39 10.20 -18.98
N PRO A 633 -4.22 10.85 -20.15
CA PRO A 633 -5.00 12.04 -20.53
C PRO A 633 -6.52 11.85 -20.45
N LYS A 634 -7.04 10.67 -20.80
CA LYS A 634 -8.47 10.31 -20.65
C LYS A 634 -8.91 10.47 -19.18
N PHE A 635 -8.22 9.81 -18.26
CA PHE A 635 -8.54 9.87 -16.83
C PHE A 635 -8.44 11.30 -16.29
N VAL A 636 -7.35 12.01 -16.62
CA VAL A 636 -7.15 13.41 -16.19
C VAL A 636 -8.27 14.32 -16.70
N GLN A 637 -8.71 14.15 -17.95
CA GLN A 637 -9.86 14.89 -18.49
C GLN A 637 -11.15 14.59 -17.75
N GLU A 638 -11.43 13.32 -17.47
CA GLU A 638 -12.64 12.92 -16.73
C GLU A 638 -12.63 13.47 -15.30
N GLU A 639 -11.52 13.33 -14.59
CA GLU A 639 -11.34 13.84 -13.23
C GLU A 639 -11.47 15.36 -13.17
N TRP A 640 -10.81 16.06 -14.10
CA TRP A 640 -10.88 17.52 -14.21
C TRP A 640 -12.32 18.00 -14.45
N SER A 641 -13.02 17.36 -15.38
CA SER A 641 -14.40 17.74 -15.73
C SER A 641 -15.38 17.44 -14.61
N THR A 642 -15.15 16.36 -13.85
CA THR A 642 -16.07 15.89 -12.81
C THR A 642 -15.89 16.67 -11.50
N ILE A 643 -14.64 16.84 -11.04
CA ILE A 643 -14.32 17.33 -9.70
C ILE A 643 -13.27 18.44 -9.75
N VAL A 644 -12.05 18.15 -10.23
CA VAL A 644 -10.88 19.01 -9.98
C VAL A 644 -11.04 20.41 -10.58
N GLY A 645 -11.54 20.52 -11.81
CA GLY A 645 -11.76 21.82 -12.47
C GLY A 645 -12.80 22.70 -11.77
N LYS A 646 -13.69 22.13 -10.96
CA LYS A 646 -14.70 22.87 -10.18
C LYS A 646 -14.15 23.41 -8.87
N ILE A 647 -13.11 22.79 -8.31
CA ILE A 647 -12.53 23.13 -7.00
C ILE A 647 -11.21 23.90 -7.11
N VAL A 648 -10.51 23.86 -8.26
CA VAL A 648 -9.16 24.42 -8.40
C VAL A 648 -9.10 25.94 -8.11
N GLY A 649 -10.19 26.66 -8.35
CA GLY A 649 -10.30 28.08 -8.02
C GLY A 649 -10.19 28.38 -6.52
N SER A 650 -10.72 27.50 -5.68
CA SER A 650 -10.75 27.60 -4.21
C SER A 650 -9.68 26.76 -3.51
N ALA A 651 -8.85 26.01 -4.25
CA ALA A 651 -7.81 25.17 -3.68
C ALA A 651 -6.81 26.01 -2.86
N VAL A 652 -6.50 25.54 -1.65
CA VAL A 652 -5.66 26.27 -0.69
C VAL A 652 -4.18 25.92 -0.86
N GLY A 653 -3.32 26.92 -0.65
CA GLY A 653 -1.87 26.74 -0.57
C GLY A 653 -1.27 25.97 -1.74
N GLY A 654 -0.29 25.12 -1.44
CA GLY A 654 0.53 24.42 -2.43
C GLY A 654 -0.23 23.45 -3.35
N TRP A 655 -1.40 22.96 -2.92
CA TRP A 655 -2.25 22.08 -3.71
C TRP A 655 -2.64 22.69 -5.05
N LYS A 656 -2.77 24.01 -5.15
CA LYS A 656 -3.10 24.70 -6.39
C LYS A 656 -2.06 24.41 -7.49
N SER A 657 -0.77 24.43 -7.15
CA SER A 657 0.29 24.09 -8.11
C SER A 657 0.28 22.62 -8.52
N ILE A 658 -0.03 21.70 -7.60
CA ILE A 658 -0.16 20.27 -7.90
C ILE A 658 -1.29 20.02 -8.90
N LEU A 659 -2.47 20.60 -8.65
CA LEU A 659 -3.64 20.45 -9.53
C LEU A 659 -3.34 20.99 -10.95
N TYR A 660 -2.68 22.14 -11.07
CA TYR A 660 -2.33 22.69 -12.39
C TYR A 660 -1.19 21.94 -13.08
N THR A 661 -0.26 21.36 -12.32
CA THR A 661 0.77 20.48 -12.88
C THR A 661 0.14 19.23 -13.51
N ASN A 662 -0.87 18.63 -12.85
CA ASN A 662 -1.69 17.58 -13.43
C ASN A 662 -2.52 18.07 -14.64
N TYR A 663 -3.13 19.26 -14.55
CA TYR A 663 -3.92 19.85 -15.64
C TYR A 663 -3.13 20.05 -16.93
N ALA A 664 -1.83 20.32 -16.83
CA ALA A 664 -0.98 20.51 -17.99
C ALA A 664 -1.01 19.31 -18.95
N ILE A 665 -1.32 18.10 -18.47
CA ILE A 665 -1.47 16.87 -19.30
C ILE A 665 -2.55 17.05 -20.38
N ILE A 666 -3.61 17.82 -20.09
CA ILE A 666 -4.75 18.03 -21.01
C ILE A 666 -4.86 19.47 -21.54
N ASN A 667 -4.23 20.44 -20.86
CA ASN A 667 -4.20 21.84 -21.31
C ASN A 667 -2.89 22.53 -20.89
N ARG A 668 -1.88 22.41 -21.74
CA ARG A 668 -0.55 22.99 -21.54
C ARG A 668 -0.59 24.50 -21.26
N GLY A 669 -1.20 25.27 -22.16
CA GLY A 669 -1.07 26.72 -22.18
C GLY A 669 -1.70 27.39 -20.96
N ASP A 670 -2.92 26.99 -20.60
CA ASP A 670 -3.60 27.51 -19.42
C ASP A 670 -2.87 27.09 -18.14
N ALA A 671 -2.51 25.80 -18.01
CA ALA A 671 -1.75 25.33 -16.86
C ALA A 671 -0.44 26.10 -16.67
N PHE A 672 0.33 26.34 -17.74
CA PHE A 672 1.57 27.12 -17.67
C PHE A 672 1.32 28.53 -17.11
N ASN A 673 0.31 29.23 -17.64
CA ASN A 673 -0.05 30.57 -17.17
C ASN A 673 -0.44 30.60 -15.69
N GLN A 674 -1.19 29.60 -15.23
CA GLN A 674 -1.58 29.50 -13.81
C GLN A 674 -0.36 29.20 -12.92
N LEU A 675 0.56 28.35 -13.39
CA LEU A 675 1.77 27.96 -12.65
C LEU A 675 2.80 29.08 -12.50
N LEU A 676 2.70 30.17 -13.27
CA LEU A 676 3.55 31.35 -13.07
C LEU A 676 3.36 31.98 -11.68
N THR A 677 2.16 31.87 -11.09
CA THR A 677 1.82 32.57 -9.83
C THR A 677 1.21 31.66 -8.76
N ALA A 678 0.81 30.42 -9.09
CA ALA A 678 0.22 29.50 -8.13
C ALA A 678 1.12 29.31 -6.88
N PRO A 679 0.55 29.28 -5.66
CA PRO A 679 1.29 28.86 -4.48
C PRO A 679 1.79 27.42 -4.65
N LEU A 680 3.03 27.17 -4.22
CA LEU A 680 3.73 25.92 -4.47
C LEU A 680 3.57 24.92 -3.33
N ASP A 681 3.45 23.64 -3.69
CA ASP A 681 3.70 22.53 -2.76
C ASP A 681 5.15 22.57 -2.27
N ASP A 682 5.37 22.09 -1.05
CA ASP A 682 6.70 22.10 -0.43
C ASP A 682 7.71 21.17 -1.12
N GLY A 683 7.26 20.23 -1.95
CA GLY A 683 8.08 19.37 -2.81
C GLY A 683 8.17 19.85 -4.27
N LEU A 684 7.60 20.99 -4.62
CA LEU A 684 7.57 21.50 -5.99
C LEU A 684 8.28 22.86 -6.11
N THR A 685 9.09 23.01 -7.15
CA THR A 685 9.67 24.32 -7.53
C THR A 685 8.88 24.91 -8.68
N ARG A 686 8.84 26.25 -8.78
CA ARG A 686 8.16 26.90 -9.90
C ARG A 686 8.84 26.55 -11.21
N THR A 687 10.17 26.51 -11.22
CA THR A 687 10.96 26.08 -12.37
C THR A 687 10.53 24.71 -12.88
N TRP A 688 10.44 23.71 -11.98
CA TRP A 688 10.05 22.36 -12.38
C TRP A 688 8.60 22.28 -12.85
N ALA A 689 7.68 23.02 -12.21
CA ALA A 689 6.29 23.07 -12.64
C ALA A 689 6.13 23.65 -14.05
N LEU A 690 6.85 24.73 -14.36
CA LEU A 690 6.86 25.36 -15.69
C LEU A 690 7.50 24.45 -16.74
N TYR A 691 8.65 23.84 -16.41
CA TYR A 691 9.29 22.84 -17.27
C TYR A 691 8.35 21.66 -17.56
N TRP A 692 7.73 21.10 -16.52
CA TRP A 692 6.77 20.01 -16.68
C TRP A 692 5.63 20.40 -17.63
N ALA A 693 5.00 21.56 -17.40
CA ALA A 693 3.93 22.04 -18.23
C ALA A 693 4.39 22.20 -19.69
N ALA A 694 5.50 22.89 -19.93
CA ALA A 694 6.03 23.15 -21.28
C ALA A 694 6.39 21.88 -22.07
N THR A 695 6.59 20.73 -21.41
CA THR A 695 6.91 19.43 -22.04
C THR A 695 5.69 18.53 -22.28
N ARG A 696 4.48 18.90 -21.80
CA ARG A 696 3.24 18.15 -22.09
C ARG A 696 2.86 18.28 -23.56
N PRO A 697 2.16 17.35 -24.23
CA PRO A 697 1.73 17.52 -25.62
C PRO A 697 0.69 18.66 -25.77
N ASN A 698 0.62 19.31 -26.93
CA ASN A 698 -0.40 20.33 -27.20
C ASN A 698 -1.68 19.67 -27.68
N THR A 699 -2.59 19.35 -26.77
CA THR A 699 -3.87 18.68 -27.11
C THR A 699 -5.01 19.68 -27.36
N ASN A 700 -4.84 20.96 -27.05
CA ASN A 700 -5.84 22.01 -27.23
C ASN A 700 -5.18 23.32 -27.68
N ASN A 701 -5.58 23.85 -28.85
CA ASN A 701 -5.12 25.13 -29.42
C ASN A 701 -5.63 26.37 -28.64
N GLY A 702 -5.42 26.41 -27.33
CA GLY A 702 -5.71 27.58 -26.51
C GLY A 702 -4.72 28.69 -26.81
N THR A 703 -5.14 29.72 -27.55
CA THR A 703 -4.35 30.92 -27.90
C THR A 703 -4.26 31.90 -26.72
N GLY A 704 -3.78 31.44 -25.56
CA GLY A 704 -3.44 32.34 -24.47
C GLY A 704 -2.18 33.12 -24.83
N THR A 705 -2.28 34.45 -24.98
CA THR A 705 -1.10 35.31 -25.09
C THR A 705 -0.26 35.16 -23.83
N LEU A 706 0.97 34.66 -24.00
CA LEU A 706 1.94 34.61 -22.91
C LEU A 706 2.25 36.04 -22.44
N PRO A 707 2.50 36.27 -21.13
CA PRO A 707 3.04 37.53 -20.64
C PRO A 707 4.39 37.88 -21.31
N THR A 708 5.09 38.91 -20.85
CA THR A 708 6.51 39.13 -21.19
C THR A 708 7.39 38.66 -20.02
N PRO A 709 8.51 37.94 -20.26
CA PRO A 709 9.42 37.53 -19.18
C PRO A 709 9.99 38.75 -18.46
N THR A 710 9.84 38.83 -17.13
CA THR A 710 10.44 39.90 -16.31
C THR A 710 11.82 39.50 -15.80
N THR A 711 12.85 40.26 -16.16
CA THR A 711 14.26 40.02 -15.84
C THR A 711 14.77 40.74 -14.58
N ASP A 712 13.91 41.44 -13.83
CA ASP A 712 14.35 42.26 -12.68
C ASP A 712 14.36 41.47 -11.35
N PRO A 713 15.48 41.42 -10.60
CA PRO A 713 15.57 40.74 -9.31
C PRO A 713 14.95 41.52 -8.14
N SER A 714 14.34 42.69 -8.33
CA SER A 714 13.93 43.55 -7.22
C SER A 714 12.41 43.68 -7.02
N SER A 715 12.00 43.55 -5.75
CA SER A 715 10.68 43.83 -5.16
C SER A 715 9.63 42.70 -5.11
N SER A 716 9.71 41.88 -4.06
CA SER A 716 8.51 41.48 -3.30
C SER A 716 8.74 41.81 -1.83
N THR A 717 8.23 42.97 -1.41
CA THR A 717 8.16 43.37 0.00
C THR A 717 7.17 42.48 0.73
N THR A 718 7.67 41.72 1.70
CA THR A 718 6.85 41.04 2.72
C THR A 718 6.26 42.09 3.67
N SER A 719 4.95 42.31 3.62
CA SER A 719 4.25 43.07 4.66
C SER A 719 3.99 42.17 5.86
N THR A 720 4.69 42.40 6.96
CA THR A 720 4.35 41.87 8.28
C THR A 720 3.14 42.62 8.84
N ALA A 721 2.05 41.91 9.11
CA ALA A 721 0.91 42.45 9.85
C ALA A 721 1.17 42.36 11.38
N PRO A 722 0.61 43.26 12.21
CA PRO A 722 0.91 43.34 13.63
C PRO A 722 0.25 42.20 14.41
N VAL A 723 0.97 41.64 15.39
CA VAL A 723 0.45 40.71 16.39
C VAL A 723 -0.35 41.49 17.43
N THR A 724 -1.67 41.31 17.47
CA THR A 724 -2.53 41.74 18.58
C THR A 724 -2.63 40.63 19.62
N THR A 725 -2.36 40.95 20.88
CA THR A 725 -2.55 40.08 22.04
C THR A 725 -4.04 39.95 22.37
N GLY A 726 -4.60 38.75 22.21
CA GLY A 726 -5.99 38.40 22.57
C GLY A 726 -6.06 37.72 23.94
N GLY A 727 -7.04 38.10 24.76
CA GLY A 727 -7.18 37.74 26.17
C GLY A 727 -7.61 36.30 26.48
N GLU A 728 -7.50 35.95 27.76
CA GLU A 728 -7.74 34.61 28.32
C GLU A 728 -9.19 34.14 28.17
N CYS A 729 -9.37 32.94 27.62
CA CYS A 729 -10.65 32.24 27.48
C CYS A 729 -10.86 31.29 28.68
N THR A 730 -11.96 31.44 29.41
CA THR A 730 -12.40 30.49 30.45
C THR A 730 -13.65 29.76 29.98
N MET A 731 -13.56 28.42 29.86
CA MET A 731 -14.63 27.53 29.41
C MET A 731 -15.00 26.52 30.52
N PRO A 732 -16.23 25.98 30.55
CA PRO A 732 -16.62 24.94 31.49
C PRO A 732 -15.95 23.62 31.07
N LEU A 733 -15.04 23.12 31.91
CA LEU A 733 -14.53 21.77 31.81
C LEU A 733 -15.65 20.80 32.21
N ASP A 734 -16.28 20.14 31.24
CA ASP A 734 -16.92 18.86 31.55
C ASP A 734 -15.81 17.82 31.76
N GLY A 735 -15.67 17.35 33.00
CA GLY A 735 -14.67 16.36 33.41
C GLY A 735 -14.76 15.03 32.66
N SER A 736 -15.75 14.83 31.80
CA SER A 736 -15.91 13.64 30.97
C SER A 736 -14.98 13.58 29.75
N CYS A 737 -14.51 14.71 29.20
CA CYS A 737 -13.63 14.73 28.01
C CYS A 737 -12.14 15.03 28.32
N THR A 738 -11.80 15.46 29.55
CA THR A 738 -10.46 15.98 29.91
C THR A 738 -9.32 14.95 29.89
N SER A 739 -9.60 13.66 30.11
CA SER A 739 -8.59 12.59 30.14
C SER A 739 -8.26 11.98 28.77
N LEU A 740 -8.80 12.53 27.68
CA LEU A 740 -8.67 11.98 26.33
C LEU A 740 -7.69 12.75 25.43
N THR A 741 -7.03 13.77 25.98
CA THR A 741 -6.02 14.56 25.25
C THR A 741 -4.65 13.97 25.57
N SER A 742 -3.88 13.59 24.54
CA SER A 742 -2.51 13.12 24.78
C SER A 742 -1.63 14.29 25.28
N PRO A 743 -0.55 14.01 26.03
CA PRO A 743 0.39 15.07 26.43
C PRO A 743 1.00 15.83 25.24
N GLY A 744 1.17 15.17 24.09
CA GLY A 744 1.65 15.80 22.85
C GLY A 744 0.63 16.76 22.24
N ASP A 745 -0.64 16.37 22.20
CA ASP A 745 -1.74 17.24 21.74
C ASP A 745 -1.90 18.45 22.67
N ALA A 746 -1.79 18.24 23.99
CA ALA A 746 -1.83 19.32 24.97
C ALA A 746 -0.65 20.30 24.81
N ALA A 747 0.55 19.80 24.52
CA ALA A 747 1.72 20.62 24.22
C ALA A 747 1.59 21.40 22.89
N ALA A 748 0.83 20.87 21.93
CA ALA A 748 0.48 21.54 20.68
C ALA A 748 -0.68 22.55 20.80
N GLY A 749 -1.15 22.82 22.02
CA GLY A 749 -2.26 23.74 22.29
C GLY A 749 -3.64 23.18 21.93
N LEU A 750 -3.77 21.86 21.79
CA LEU A 750 -5.02 21.17 21.54
C LEU A 750 -5.63 20.64 22.84
N GLY A 751 -6.95 20.54 22.87
CA GLY A 751 -7.67 19.89 23.96
C GLY A 751 -8.90 19.15 23.44
N MET A 752 -9.35 18.17 24.21
CA MET A 752 -10.58 17.44 23.95
C MET A 752 -11.75 18.10 24.71
N TYR A 753 -12.75 18.58 23.98
CA TYR A 753 -13.86 19.34 24.54
C TYR A 753 -15.21 18.71 24.18
N TYR A 754 -16.20 18.92 25.04
CA TYR A 754 -17.57 18.51 24.72
C TYR A 754 -18.08 19.30 23.52
N ASP A 755 -18.46 18.58 22.47
CA ASP A 755 -19.15 19.10 21.29
C ASP A 755 -20.33 18.19 20.94
N PRO A 756 -21.58 18.63 21.17
CA PRO A 756 -22.76 17.82 20.87
C PRO A 756 -22.95 17.59 19.37
N LYS A 757 -22.28 18.35 18.49
CA LYS A 757 -22.28 18.07 17.04
C LYS A 757 -21.49 16.80 16.71
N CYS A 758 -20.61 16.32 17.59
CA CYS A 758 -19.90 15.06 17.36
C CYS A 758 -20.79 13.82 17.41
N ALA A 759 -22.04 13.95 17.88
CA ALA A 759 -23.05 12.90 17.72
C ALA A 759 -23.35 12.57 16.23
N GLN A 760 -22.99 13.47 15.31
CA GLN A 760 -23.13 13.30 13.87
C GLN A 760 -21.76 13.11 13.16
N GLY A 761 -20.67 12.95 13.92
CA GLY A 761 -19.30 12.87 13.41
C GLY A 761 -18.68 14.21 12.99
N GLY A 762 -17.45 14.19 12.49
CA GLY A 762 -16.73 15.38 12.02
C GLY A 762 -15.25 15.42 12.40
N VAL A 763 -14.49 16.39 11.87
CA VAL A 763 -13.05 16.55 12.11
C VAL A 763 -12.77 16.78 13.60
N GLY A 764 -11.90 15.97 14.18
CA GLY A 764 -11.57 16.00 15.60
C GLY A 764 -12.56 15.24 16.49
N CYS A 765 -13.70 14.74 15.99
CA CYS A 765 -14.66 14.01 16.82
C CYS A 765 -14.13 12.65 17.27
N ASN A 766 -14.26 12.37 18.56
CA ASN A 766 -13.78 11.16 19.20
C ASN A 766 -14.78 10.00 18.98
N HIS A 767 -14.31 8.92 18.37
CA HIS A 767 -15.13 7.74 18.05
C HIS A 767 -15.47 6.87 19.28
N ILE A 768 -14.73 7.02 20.38
CA ILE A 768 -14.94 6.29 21.65
C ILE A 768 -15.96 7.02 22.53
N LYS A 769 -15.94 8.37 22.53
CA LYS A 769 -16.92 9.21 23.24
C LYS A 769 -17.66 10.13 22.27
N PRO A 770 -18.90 9.78 21.85
CA PRO A 770 -19.60 10.40 20.72
C PRO A 770 -20.06 11.87 20.92
N ASN A 771 -19.51 12.61 21.88
CA ASN A 771 -19.74 14.05 22.05
C ASN A 771 -18.46 14.80 22.43
N CYS A 772 -17.27 14.23 22.18
CA CYS A 772 -16.00 14.92 22.44
C CYS A 772 -15.29 15.25 21.11
N ARG A 773 -14.70 16.44 20.99
CA ARG A 773 -13.90 16.88 19.83
C ARG A 773 -12.50 17.34 20.27
N LEU A 774 -11.47 16.89 19.58
CA LEU A 774 -10.12 17.42 19.63
C LEU A 774 -10.06 18.71 18.81
N CYS A 775 -9.73 19.83 19.45
CA CYS A 775 -9.73 21.16 18.83
C CYS A 775 -8.71 22.09 19.48
N ALA A 776 -8.34 23.17 18.78
CA ALA A 776 -7.34 24.12 19.23
C ALA A 776 -7.88 25.11 20.29
N LYS A 777 -7.07 25.36 21.33
CA LYS A 777 -7.42 26.19 22.50
C LYS A 777 -7.21 27.70 22.30
N ASP A 778 -6.27 28.09 21.43
CA ASP A 778 -5.88 29.49 21.23
C ASP A 778 -6.14 29.96 19.78
N PRO A 779 -6.96 31.02 19.57
CA PRO A 779 -7.18 31.60 18.25
C PRO A 779 -5.94 32.24 17.61
N ALA A 780 -4.80 32.39 18.29
CA ALA A 780 -3.54 32.84 17.70
C ALA A 780 -2.73 31.71 17.02
N MET A 781 -3.08 30.45 17.25
CA MET A 781 -2.46 29.25 16.63
C MET A 781 -3.04 28.96 15.23
N ILE A 782 -3.26 30.00 14.40
CA ILE A 782 -3.98 29.96 13.11
C ILE A 782 -3.32 29.07 12.03
N ASN A 783 -2.15 28.49 12.28
CA ASN A 783 -1.44 27.63 11.31
C ASN A 783 -1.62 26.12 11.55
N ASN A 784 -2.58 25.70 12.39
CA ASN A 784 -2.85 24.28 12.66
C ASN A 784 -4.14 23.81 11.94
N PRO A 785 -4.16 22.67 11.22
CA PRO A 785 -5.33 22.16 10.49
C PRO A 785 -6.55 21.71 11.33
N PHE A 786 -6.51 21.79 12.67
CA PHE A 786 -7.64 21.41 13.53
C PHE A 786 -8.71 22.51 13.65
N VAL A 787 -9.97 22.09 13.75
CA VAL A 787 -11.14 22.99 13.90
C VAL A 787 -11.05 23.73 15.23
N LYS A 788 -11.41 25.02 15.26
CA LYS A 788 -11.57 25.78 16.52
C LYS A 788 -12.63 25.12 17.41
N CYS A 789 -12.39 25.09 18.72
CA CYS A 789 -13.40 24.56 19.63
C CYS A 789 -14.71 25.34 19.52
N PRO A 790 -15.88 24.67 19.51
CA PRO A 790 -17.17 25.33 19.36
C PRO A 790 -17.53 26.13 20.63
N ALA A 791 -16.97 27.33 20.71
CA ALA A 791 -17.35 28.48 21.53
C ALA A 791 -16.51 29.74 21.24
N CYS A 792 -15.55 29.69 20.30
CA CYS A 792 -14.82 30.87 19.85
C CYS A 792 -15.54 31.53 18.66
N VAL A 793 -16.35 32.57 18.92
CA VAL A 793 -16.65 33.59 17.90
C VAL A 793 -15.77 34.80 18.19
#